data_AF-A0A916MKM1-F1
#
_entry.id   AF-A0A916MKM1-F1
#
_cell.length_a   1.000
_cell.length_b   1.000
_cell.length_c   1.000
_cell.angle_alpha   90.00
_cell.angle_beta   90.00
_cell.angle_gamma   90.00
#
_symmetry.space_group_name_H-M   'P 1'
#
loop_
_entity.id
_entity.type
_entity.pdbx_description
1 polymer ?
#
loop_
_entity_poly.entity_id
_entity_poly.type
_entity_poly.pdbx_seq_one_letter_code
_entity_poly.pdbx_strand_id
1 'polypeptide(L)'
;MRARSFVAAVLIFTLIALVGAGLVGIGAYWRSRDTRGWVDPAAEGDLPFRQPLPGVNVELTQYTPDQLEAELNQIARIGFVWLRQTFSWAEIEPTPGAFDFSLYDPLIKAVQKYPSLRLVAVLDSAPDWARRPEASDRLFAPPQSMAAFARFGAEVAKRYGAVIDHYQVWDEPNLNTHWGGLDPRPADYAAMLKAVYPALKANDPEAVVITAGFAPTVESGPRNLSDVLFLEALYAAGAADSFDAVAGKPYGFDFSPLDRTVDPNTLNFSRLILLREVMVKHGDGHKPLWGSHFGWNSLPDSWTGPPSIWGQVDAATQGQYVRAAYDRARQEWAWAGGLILQAWQPDAPADDPIQGFAVRDKAAAWFDQGAYWRRSNALEVGLYPPTDPRISYLGKWQFGQLGADVRIDPGEQPPSDGSAHQFSFDFVGHTLGFKVRRGDFTAYLYVRVDGQPANGLPRITDGNPVGGGESYIILKSPLKTPMTEMISAARFDSETHRAVVRAYLGYDQWILAGIGVGSPPDTSAPDGLMLVGAAALLIGVMGGGITVWGARQALKPASRAVLSYSRRMSDLLGAIGVSLVAAVSMAITLNQSLPELLRRDLPALLATAMTIGALSFSPALPLTLIALLILWLLIYNRPLIGLALVVFWSPFFLAPLDLHVYALPMVELATLITLSAVLVKGFFHWMLRKPQRALQPPLNWSAVDGGMVLMLILGALSLTWSGQINPATRELRILLIEPLIFYALLRTARLRVEDWQRLVDVLLIAGAAVVLIGLVGFVTGGSGVSVAEQGSRRLMSVYTSANNLALFLGRCLPFGVALILFAPGRPRKIGAGILTLIIGAGLLFTQSAGALILGLPAGLAVVALLWDRRRGLIVIGVLGVLILALIPLSRFVPRLQGALDLSRSSSFVRVQLWTSALNLIREHPITGAGLDQFLYLYRSRYILPEAWQEPDLSHPHNLILDFWIRLGIGGLIALGAIQWGFWRGALRGWRPPDALQAALLAGAMGSMANFLAHGLVDNSYFVTDLAYVFCFTVALSHMGSQKLNIKAE
;
A
#
# COMPACT_ATOMS: atom_id res chain seq x y z
N MET A 1 -6.73 30.53 37.58
CA MET A 1 -7.94 30.28 36.76
C MET A 1 -9.03 29.73 37.68
N ARG A 2 -10.23 30.33 37.75
CA ARG A 2 -11.33 29.85 38.62
C ARG A 2 -11.86 28.51 38.07
N ALA A 3 -12.19 27.54 38.92
CA ALA A 3 -12.63 26.19 38.51
C ALA A 3 -13.76 26.18 37.46
N ARG A 4 -14.66 27.17 37.52
CA ARG A 4 -15.72 27.38 36.52
C ARG A 4 -15.19 27.67 35.11
N SER A 5 -14.12 28.46 35.00
CA SER A 5 -13.49 28.79 33.70
C SER A 5 -12.78 27.58 33.08
N PHE A 6 -12.22 26.70 33.91
CA PHE A 6 -11.61 25.45 33.45
C PHE A 6 -12.65 24.45 32.92
N VAL A 7 -13.72 24.23 33.69
CA VAL A 7 -14.83 23.34 33.27
C VAL A 7 -15.49 23.88 32.01
N ALA A 8 -15.73 25.20 31.92
CA ALA A 8 -16.26 25.82 30.70
C ALA A 8 -15.33 25.62 29.49
N ALA A 9 -14.02 25.82 29.64
CA ALA A 9 -13.07 25.60 28.54
C ALA A 9 -13.02 24.13 28.09
N VAL A 10 -12.99 23.17 29.03
CA VAL A 10 -13.01 21.74 28.69
C VAL A 10 -14.32 21.35 27.99
N LEU A 11 -15.47 21.85 28.46
CA LEU A 11 -16.77 21.60 27.82
C LEU A 11 -16.84 22.20 26.41
N ILE A 12 -16.35 23.43 26.21
CA ILE A 12 -16.28 24.08 24.90
C ILE A 12 -15.43 23.25 23.94
N PHE A 13 -14.22 22.87 24.34
CA PHE A 13 -13.33 22.08 23.47
C PHE A 13 -13.85 20.66 23.21
N THR A 14 -14.55 20.05 24.18
CA THR A 14 -15.23 18.76 23.98
C THR A 14 -16.40 18.89 23.01
N LEU A 15 -17.20 19.96 23.11
CA LEU A 15 -18.28 20.23 22.18
C LEU A 15 -17.75 20.48 20.76
N ILE A 16 -16.67 21.26 20.62
CA ILE A 16 -15.99 21.47 19.33
C ILE A 16 -15.51 20.13 18.74
N ALA A 17 -14.93 19.25 19.57
CA ALA A 17 -14.50 17.91 19.12
C ALA A 17 -15.68 17.04 18.67
N LEU A 18 -16.81 17.04 19.41
CA LEU A 18 -18.01 16.28 19.05
C LEU A 18 -18.66 16.80 17.76
N VAL A 19 -18.77 18.13 17.61
CA VAL A 19 -19.27 18.75 16.36
C VAL A 19 -18.33 18.42 15.20
N GLY A 20 -17.02 18.51 15.42
CA GLY A 20 -16.02 18.13 14.43
C GLY A 20 -16.17 16.68 13.96
N ALA A 21 -16.31 15.74 14.89
CA ALA A 21 -16.56 14.34 14.59
C ALA A 21 -17.90 14.12 13.86
N GLY A 22 -18.96 14.83 14.24
CA GLY A 22 -20.26 14.79 13.57
C GLY A 22 -20.19 15.27 12.11
N LEU A 23 -19.49 16.38 11.84
CA LEU A 23 -19.29 16.90 10.49
C LEU A 23 -18.46 15.95 9.62
N VAL A 24 -17.42 15.33 10.18
CA VAL A 24 -16.66 14.27 9.48
C VAL A 24 -17.57 13.08 9.15
N GLY A 25 -18.40 12.64 10.09
CA GLY A 25 -19.33 11.53 9.88
C GLY A 25 -20.37 11.83 8.79
N ILE A 26 -20.95 13.03 8.81
CA ILE A 26 -21.91 13.49 7.79
C ILE A 26 -21.22 13.58 6.43
N GLY A 27 -20.08 14.26 6.33
CA GLY A 27 -19.34 14.38 5.08
C GLY A 27 -18.94 13.03 4.49
N ALA A 28 -18.46 12.10 5.33
CA ALA A 28 -18.13 10.74 4.91
C ALA A 28 -19.37 9.96 4.41
N TYR A 29 -20.53 10.12 5.06
CA TYR A 29 -21.77 9.51 4.61
C TYR A 29 -22.21 10.02 3.24
N TRP A 30 -22.22 11.34 3.02
CA TRP A 30 -22.58 11.93 1.72
C TRP A 30 -21.58 11.53 0.63
N ARG A 31 -20.27 11.59 0.91
CA ARG A 31 -19.25 11.11 -0.01
C ARG A 31 -19.47 9.65 -0.40
N SER A 32 -19.71 8.78 0.58
CA SER A 32 -19.99 7.36 0.33
C SER A 32 -21.24 7.16 -0.51
N ARG A 33 -22.34 7.87 -0.19
CA ARG A 33 -23.59 7.82 -0.94
C ARG A 33 -23.43 8.26 -2.40
N ASP A 34 -22.77 9.40 -2.63
CA ASP A 34 -22.69 10.02 -3.95
C ASP A 34 -21.70 9.30 -4.87
N THR A 35 -20.70 8.63 -4.30
CA THR A 35 -19.68 7.86 -5.05
C THR A 35 -19.98 6.36 -5.13
N ARG A 36 -21.08 5.88 -4.54
CA ARG A 36 -21.42 4.45 -4.55
C ARG A 36 -21.69 3.96 -5.97
N GLY A 37 -21.01 2.88 -6.37
CA GLY A 37 -21.10 2.31 -7.70
C GLY A 37 -20.25 3.02 -8.77
N TRP A 38 -19.67 4.18 -8.46
CA TRP A 38 -18.67 4.82 -9.31
C TRP A 38 -17.30 4.15 -9.10
N VAL A 39 -16.56 3.96 -10.19
CA VAL A 39 -15.18 3.44 -10.17
C VAL A 39 -14.34 4.27 -11.13
N ASP A 40 -13.13 4.65 -10.74
CA ASP A 40 -12.18 5.36 -11.60
C ASP A 40 -11.42 4.38 -12.51
N PRO A 41 -11.67 4.36 -13.84
CA PRO A 41 -10.95 3.46 -14.74
C PRO A 41 -9.47 3.83 -14.88
N ALA A 42 -9.08 5.06 -14.50
CA ALA A 42 -7.69 5.48 -14.50
C ALA A 42 -6.90 5.02 -13.25
N ALA A 43 -7.59 4.45 -12.24
CA ALA A 43 -6.97 3.98 -11.01
C ALA A 43 -7.26 2.49 -10.72
N GLU A 44 -8.37 1.94 -11.21
CA GLU A 44 -8.76 0.55 -11.03
C GLU A 44 -8.60 -0.26 -12.33
N GLY A 45 -7.90 -1.39 -12.23
CA GLY A 45 -7.60 -2.25 -13.37
C GLY A 45 -8.55 -3.43 -13.52
N ASP A 46 -9.31 -3.78 -12.47
CA ASP A 46 -10.28 -4.88 -12.45
C ASP A 46 -11.65 -4.43 -12.98
N LEU A 47 -11.66 -4.01 -14.25
CA LEU A 47 -12.84 -3.56 -14.98
C LEU A 47 -12.91 -4.28 -16.34
N PRO A 48 -14.12 -4.50 -16.87
CA PRO A 48 -14.28 -4.92 -18.26
C PRO A 48 -13.81 -3.81 -19.20
N PHE A 49 -13.42 -4.18 -20.41
CA PHE A 49 -13.29 -3.19 -21.48
C PHE A 49 -14.66 -2.58 -21.80
N ARG A 50 -14.65 -1.28 -22.08
CA ARG A 50 -15.85 -0.48 -22.31
C ARG A 50 -16.60 -1.00 -23.52
N GLN A 51 -17.84 -1.42 -23.28
CA GLN A 51 -18.78 -1.83 -24.32
C GLN A 51 -19.71 -0.67 -24.71
N PRO A 52 -20.28 -0.68 -25.93
CA PRO A 52 -21.36 0.23 -26.26
C PRO A 52 -22.52 0.08 -25.27
N LEU A 53 -23.05 1.18 -24.76
CA LEU A 53 -24.21 1.15 -23.87
C LEU A 53 -25.56 0.96 -24.60
N PRO A 54 -25.86 1.63 -25.73
CA PRO A 54 -27.24 1.73 -26.20
C PRO A 54 -27.77 0.41 -26.77
N GLY A 55 -28.89 -0.04 -26.23
CA GLY A 55 -29.65 -1.17 -26.79
C GLY A 55 -31.15 -1.05 -26.59
N VAL A 56 -31.88 -1.94 -27.24
CA VAL A 56 -33.33 -2.03 -27.13
C VAL A 56 -33.79 -3.49 -27.25
N ASN A 57 -34.77 -3.87 -26.43
CA ASN A 57 -35.46 -5.16 -26.56
C ASN A 57 -36.39 -5.11 -27.77
N VAL A 58 -36.35 -6.14 -28.59
CA VAL A 58 -37.11 -6.25 -29.84
C VAL A 58 -37.86 -7.56 -29.89
N GLU A 59 -39.03 -7.53 -30.53
CA GLU A 59 -39.72 -8.75 -30.98
C GLU A 59 -39.84 -8.67 -32.50
N LEU A 60 -38.79 -9.10 -33.19
CA LEU A 60 -38.65 -8.94 -34.64
C LEU A 60 -39.50 -9.94 -35.41
N THR A 61 -39.95 -11.03 -34.77
CA THR A 61 -40.76 -12.08 -35.41
C THR A 61 -42.17 -11.60 -35.75
N GLN A 62 -42.64 -10.50 -35.13
CA GLN A 62 -43.95 -9.90 -35.39
C GLN A 62 -44.03 -9.17 -36.75
N TYR A 63 -42.89 -8.92 -37.42
CA TYR A 63 -42.83 -8.11 -38.64
C TYR A 63 -42.78 -8.95 -39.91
N THR A 64 -43.45 -8.46 -40.96
CA THR A 64 -43.20 -8.93 -42.32
C THR A 64 -41.78 -8.55 -42.79
N PRO A 65 -41.20 -9.20 -43.81
CA PRO A 65 -39.84 -8.90 -44.27
C PRO A 65 -39.58 -7.42 -44.60
N ASP A 66 -40.54 -6.75 -45.24
CA ASP A 66 -40.42 -5.32 -45.60
C ASP A 66 -40.49 -4.40 -44.37
N GLN A 67 -41.35 -4.74 -43.41
CA GLN A 67 -41.43 -4.02 -42.13
C GLN A 67 -40.17 -4.22 -41.32
N LEU A 68 -39.66 -5.46 -41.23
CA LEU A 68 -38.43 -5.80 -40.52
C LEU A 68 -37.25 -4.96 -41.01
N GLU A 69 -37.08 -4.83 -42.33
CA GLU A 69 -36.00 -4.03 -42.90
C GLU A 69 -36.15 -2.53 -42.57
N ALA A 70 -37.38 -2.01 -42.59
CA ALA A 70 -37.67 -0.62 -42.19
C ALA A 70 -37.37 -0.36 -40.71
N GLU A 71 -37.81 -1.26 -39.81
CA GLU A 71 -37.58 -1.14 -38.37
C GLU A 71 -36.08 -1.23 -38.03
N LEU A 72 -35.35 -2.20 -38.60
CA LEU A 72 -33.90 -2.32 -38.39
C LEU A 72 -33.13 -1.07 -38.87
N ASN A 73 -33.52 -0.51 -40.03
CA ASN A 73 -32.95 0.74 -40.51
C ASN A 73 -33.22 1.91 -39.55
N GLN A 74 -34.43 2.00 -38.98
CA GLN A 74 -34.76 3.03 -38.00
C GLN A 74 -33.94 2.86 -36.70
N ILE A 75 -33.87 1.64 -36.17
CA ILE A 75 -33.10 1.32 -34.95
C ILE A 75 -31.62 1.67 -35.15
N ALA A 76 -31.03 1.28 -36.30
CA ALA A 76 -29.65 1.61 -36.65
C ALA A 76 -29.43 3.13 -36.78
N ARG A 77 -30.34 3.86 -37.43
CA ARG A 77 -30.23 5.33 -37.59
C ARG A 77 -30.29 6.08 -36.27
N ILE A 78 -31.08 5.57 -35.31
CA ILE A 78 -31.16 6.13 -33.96
C ILE A 78 -29.85 5.91 -33.19
N GLY A 79 -29.03 4.94 -33.57
CA GLY A 79 -27.73 4.67 -32.95
C GLY A 79 -27.74 3.61 -31.86
N PHE A 80 -28.80 2.79 -31.79
CA PHE A 80 -28.76 1.57 -30.97
C PHE A 80 -27.74 0.60 -31.54
N VAL A 81 -27.06 -0.11 -30.64
CA VAL A 81 -26.08 -1.14 -31.00
C VAL A 81 -26.61 -2.53 -30.67
N TRP A 82 -27.20 -2.71 -29.49
CA TRP A 82 -27.67 -4.00 -29.05
C TRP A 82 -29.16 -4.22 -29.35
N LEU A 83 -29.46 -5.33 -30.02
CA LEU A 83 -30.80 -5.87 -30.20
C LEU A 83 -30.95 -7.08 -29.30
N ARG A 84 -31.78 -7.01 -28.26
CA ARG A 84 -32.08 -8.17 -27.43
C ARG A 84 -33.35 -8.86 -27.93
N GLN A 85 -33.22 -10.07 -28.44
CA GLN A 85 -34.29 -10.86 -29.08
C GLN A 85 -34.39 -12.24 -28.43
N THR A 86 -35.61 -12.70 -28.17
CA THR A 86 -35.86 -14.05 -27.66
C THR A 86 -35.80 -15.09 -28.78
N PHE A 87 -35.11 -16.19 -28.49
CA PHE A 87 -35.04 -17.40 -29.30
C PHE A 87 -35.73 -18.51 -28.50
N SER A 88 -37.00 -18.75 -28.82
CA SER A 88 -37.85 -19.70 -28.11
C SER A 88 -37.46 -21.13 -28.44
N TRP A 89 -37.04 -21.90 -27.45
CA TRP A 89 -36.73 -23.32 -27.62
C TRP A 89 -37.97 -24.11 -28.06
N ALA A 90 -39.15 -23.75 -27.56
CA ALA A 90 -40.41 -24.38 -27.92
C ALA A 90 -40.76 -24.24 -29.41
N GLU A 91 -40.41 -23.09 -30.02
CA GLU A 91 -40.63 -22.84 -31.44
C GLU A 91 -39.55 -23.49 -32.30
N ILE A 92 -38.29 -23.46 -31.83
CA ILE A 92 -37.15 -23.97 -32.58
C ILE A 92 -37.06 -25.50 -32.53
N GLU A 93 -37.45 -26.16 -31.43
CA GLU A 93 -37.41 -27.63 -31.29
C GLU A 93 -38.76 -28.15 -30.76
N PRO A 94 -39.85 -28.04 -31.55
CA PRO A 94 -41.19 -28.41 -31.11
C PRO A 94 -41.31 -29.91 -30.80
N THR A 95 -40.49 -30.74 -31.45
CA THR A 95 -40.36 -32.17 -31.14
C THR A 95 -38.88 -32.54 -30.96
N PRO A 96 -38.55 -33.50 -30.07
CA PRO A 96 -37.15 -33.78 -29.71
C PRO A 96 -36.30 -34.13 -30.95
N GLY A 97 -35.22 -33.39 -31.17
CA GLY A 97 -34.26 -33.57 -32.25
C GLY A 97 -34.68 -33.01 -33.62
N ALA A 98 -35.89 -32.46 -33.75
CA ALA A 98 -36.36 -31.83 -34.99
C ALA A 98 -36.33 -30.30 -34.87
N PHE A 99 -35.24 -29.70 -35.33
CA PHE A 99 -35.03 -28.25 -35.26
C PHE A 99 -35.64 -27.53 -36.49
N ASP A 100 -36.47 -26.51 -36.24
CA ASP A 100 -37.04 -25.60 -37.24
C ASP A 100 -36.55 -24.17 -37.00
N PHE A 101 -35.76 -23.64 -37.95
CA PHE A 101 -35.21 -22.30 -37.90
C PHE A 101 -35.89 -21.33 -38.88
N SER A 102 -36.98 -21.74 -39.53
CA SER A 102 -37.63 -20.98 -40.61
C SER A 102 -38.10 -19.59 -40.18
N LEU A 103 -38.47 -19.41 -38.90
CA LEU A 103 -38.84 -18.11 -38.33
C LEU A 103 -37.63 -17.18 -38.12
N TYR A 104 -36.49 -17.73 -37.72
CA TYR A 104 -35.31 -16.95 -37.30
C TYR A 104 -34.30 -16.72 -38.42
N ASP A 105 -34.23 -17.61 -39.42
CA ASP A 105 -33.30 -17.47 -40.57
C ASP A 105 -33.46 -16.12 -41.31
N PRO A 106 -34.68 -15.66 -41.65
CA PRO A 106 -34.86 -14.37 -42.31
C PRO A 106 -34.45 -13.18 -41.43
N LEU A 107 -34.69 -13.28 -40.12
CA LEU A 107 -34.32 -12.26 -39.13
C LEU A 107 -32.80 -12.09 -39.08
N ILE A 108 -32.07 -13.20 -38.90
CA ILE A 108 -30.61 -13.17 -38.85
C ILE A 108 -30.04 -12.58 -40.13
N LYS A 109 -30.56 -13.00 -41.29
CA LYS A 109 -30.15 -12.47 -42.59
C LYS A 109 -30.43 -10.97 -42.72
N ALA A 110 -31.54 -10.48 -42.17
CA ALA A 110 -31.86 -9.05 -42.18
C ALA A 110 -30.92 -8.25 -41.29
N VAL A 111 -30.63 -8.73 -40.07
CA VAL A 111 -29.72 -8.06 -39.13
C VAL A 111 -28.29 -7.98 -39.67
N GLN A 112 -27.80 -9.02 -40.35
CA GLN A 112 -26.46 -9.03 -40.99
C GLN A 112 -26.23 -7.87 -41.98
N LYS A 113 -27.30 -7.27 -42.54
CA LYS A 113 -27.18 -6.10 -43.42
C LYS A 113 -26.74 -4.83 -42.68
N TYR A 114 -26.75 -4.84 -41.33
CA TYR A 114 -26.48 -3.68 -40.48
C TYR A 114 -25.28 -3.94 -39.55
N PRO A 115 -24.03 -3.66 -39.95
CA PRO A 115 -22.84 -3.91 -39.14
C PRO A 115 -22.77 -3.16 -37.80
N SER A 116 -23.58 -2.11 -37.64
CA SER A 116 -23.68 -1.36 -36.39
C SER A 116 -24.57 -2.04 -35.34
N LEU A 117 -25.36 -3.05 -35.73
CA LEU A 117 -26.27 -3.77 -34.85
C LEU A 117 -25.66 -5.12 -34.43
N ARG A 118 -25.87 -5.50 -33.18
CA ARG A 118 -25.40 -6.74 -32.57
C ARG A 118 -26.53 -7.41 -31.82
N LEU A 119 -26.70 -8.72 -31.99
CA LEU A 119 -27.76 -9.48 -31.34
C LEU A 119 -27.31 -10.02 -29.98
N VAL A 120 -28.18 -9.88 -29.00
CA VAL A 120 -28.18 -10.65 -27.76
C VAL A 120 -29.31 -11.66 -27.88
N ALA A 121 -28.96 -12.92 -28.14
CA ALA A 121 -29.92 -14.00 -28.28
C ALA A 121 -30.30 -14.54 -26.90
N VAL A 122 -31.57 -14.40 -26.52
CA VAL A 122 -32.10 -14.93 -25.25
C VAL A 122 -32.61 -16.34 -25.48
N LEU A 123 -31.91 -17.34 -24.96
CA LEU A 123 -32.30 -18.74 -25.04
C LEU A 123 -33.28 -19.03 -23.90
N ASP A 124 -34.54 -19.32 -24.22
CA ASP A 124 -35.62 -19.42 -23.21
C ASP A 124 -36.76 -20.37 -23.67
N SER A 125 -37.80 -20.53 -22.84
CA SER A 125 -39.10 -21.14 -23.18
C SER A 125 -39.02 -22.60 -23.63
N ALA A 126 -39.02 -23.55 -22.69
CA ALA A 126 -38.90 -24.97 -22.99
C ALA A 126 -40.14 -25.55 -23.72
N PRO A 127 -39.95 -26.44 -24.72
CA PRO A 127 -41.05 -27.17 -25.36
C PRO A 127 -41.72 -28.13 -24.38
N ASP A 128 -43.00 -28.47 -24.64
CA ASP A 128 -43.82 -29.32 -23.78
C ASP A 128 -43.13 -30.63 -23.36
N TRP A 129 -42.39 -31.27 -24.28
CA TRP A 129 -41.67 -32.52 -24.03
C TRP A 129 -40.43 -32.37 -23.11
N ALA A 130 -39.91 -31.15 -22.96
CA ALA A 130 -38.70 -30.85 -22.21
C ALA A 130 -38.97 -30.18 -20.86
N ARG A 131 -40.20 -29.74 -20.59
CA ARG A 131 -40.58 -29.10 -19.32
C ARG A 131 -40.53 -30.09 -18.16
N ARG A 132 -40.30 -29.55 -16.96
CA ARG A 132 -40.48 -30.30 -15.72
C ARG A 132 -41.91 -30.85 -15.60
N PRO A 133 -42.10 -32.12 -15.19
CA PRO A 133 -43.42 -32.73 -15.06
C PRO A 133 -44.37 -31.94 -14.15
N GLU A 134 -43.84 -31.33 -13.08
CA GLU A 134 -44.62 -30.59 -12.09
C GLU A 134 -45.22 -29.28 -12.60
N ALA A 135 -44.76 -28.80 -13.77
CA ALA A 135 -45.17 -27.54 -14.39
C ALA A 135 -45.32 -27.67 -15.92
N SER A 136 -45.68 -28.86 -16.41
CA SER A 136 -45.68 -29.19 -17.85
C SER A 136 -46.62 -28.32 -18.70
N ASP A 137 -47.68 -27.78 -18.10
CA ASP A 137 -48.65 -26.89 -18.73
C ASP A 137 -48.20 -25.41 -18.82
N ARG A 138 -47.01 -25.08 -18.28
CA ARG A 138 -46.53 -23.69 -18.17
C ARG A 138 -45.34 -23.42 -19.08
N LEU A 139 -45.46 -22.43 -19.96
CA LEU A 139 -44.44 -22.09 -20.97
C LEU A 139 -43.03 -21.89 -20.38
N PHE A 140 -42.93 -21.12 -19.29
CA PHE A 140 -41.67 -20.82 -18.61
C PHE A 140 -41.26 -21.85 -17.55
N ALA A 141 -41.76 -23.09 -17.64
CA ALA A 141 -41.25 -24.15 -16.77
C ALA A 141 -39.80 -24.47 -17.12
N PRO A 142 -38.91 -24.59 -16.12
CA PRO A 142 -37.52 -24.92 -16.39
C PRO A 142 -37.41 -26.33 -17.02
N PRO A 143 -36.34 -26.60 -17.78
CA PRO A 143 -36.11 -27.91 -18.36
C PRO A 143 -36.01 -29.02 -17.32
N GLN A 144 -36.57 -30.19 -17.62
CA GLN A 144 -36.29 -31.41 -16.86
C GLN A 144 -34.87 -31.96 -17.09
N SER A 145 -34.23 -31.58 -18.21
CA SER A 145 -32.87 -32.00 -18.57
C SER A 145 -32.02 -30.82 -19.03
N MET A 146 -31.04 -30.44 -18.22
CA MET A 146 -30.07 -29.39 -18.57
C MET A 146 -29.23 -29.76 -19.80
N ALA A 147 -28.99 -31.06 -20.02
CA ALA A 147 -28.29 -31.54 -21.21
C ALA A 147 -29.12 -31.35 -22.49
N ALA A 148 -30.46 -31.43 -22.41
CA ALA A 148 -31.32 -31.13 -23.57
C ALA A 148 -31.27 -29.64 -23.91
N PHE A 149 -31.35 -28.77 -22.90
CA PHE A 149 -31.24 -27.33 -23.11
C PHE A 149 -29.85 -26.91 -23.62
N ALA A 150 -28.78 -27.56 -23.14
CA ALA A 150 -27.43 -27.35 -23.66
C ALA A 150 -27.27 -27.78 -25.13
N ARG A 151 -27.95 -28.85 -25.57
CA ARG A 151 -27.98 -29.23 -27.00
C ARG A 151 -28.69 -28.18 -27.84
N PHE A 152 -29.79 -27.63 -27.35
CA PHE A 152 -30.48 -26.52 -28.03
C PHE A 152 -29.54 -25.32 -28.19
N GLY A 153 -28.90 -24.87 -27.11
CA GLY A 153 -27.91 -23.79 -27.18
C GLY A 153 -26.77 -24.09 -28.17
N ALA A 154 -26.26 -25.32 -28.18
CA ALA A 154 -25.24 -25.76 -29.13
C ALA A 154 -25.72 -25.68 -30.60
N GLU A 155 -26.94 -26.12 -30.92
CA GLU A 155 -27.45 -26.03 -32.29
C GLU A 155 -27.72 -24.59 -32.73
N VAL A 156 -28.17 -23.71 -31.82
CA VAL A 156 -28.27 -22.27 -32.09
C VAL A 156 -26.89 -21.67 -32.38
N ALA A 157 -25.89 -21.93 -31.52
CA ALA A 157 -24.53 -21.40 -31.71
C ALA A 157 -23.85 -21.97 -32.96
N LYS A 158 -24.01 -23.26 -33.24
CA LYS A 158 -23.51 -23.90 -34.46
C LYS A 158 -24.12 -23.30 -35.73
N ARG A 159 -25.39 -22.88 -35.69
CA ARG A 159 -26.07 -22.26 -36.82
C ARG A 159 -25.72 -20.78 -36.98
N TYR A 160 -25.68 -20.02 -35.88
CA TYR A 160 -25.64 -18.56 -35.91
C TYR A 160 -24.40 -17.92 -35.29
N GLY A 161 -23.42 -18.69 -34.80
CA GLY A 161 -22.21 -18.18 -34.13
C GLY A 161 -21.29 -17.32 -35.01
N ALA A 162 -21.50 -17.24 -36.32
CA ALA A 162 -20.83 -16.27 -37.18
C ALA A 162 -21.46 -14.86 -37.13
N VAL A 163 -22.61 -14.70 -36.47
CA VAL A 163 -23.43 -13.48 -36.42
C VAL A 163 -23.78 -13.08 -34.99
N ILE A 164 -24.02 -14.06 -34.13
CA ILE A 164 -24.42 -13.87 -32.74
C ILE A 164 -23.21 -14.16 -31.87
N ASP A 165 -22.64 -13.12 -31.27
CA ASP A 165 -21.54 -13.25 -30.32
C ASP A 165 -22.02 -13.21 -28.86
N HIS A 166 -23.31 -12.96 -28.58
CA HIS A 166 -23.83 -12.77 -27.22
C HIS A 166 -25.09 -13.62 -26.98
N TYR A 167 -25.03 -14.47 -25.96
CA TYR A 167 -26.12 -15.39 -25.60
C TYR A 167 -26.53 -15.14 -24.15
N GLN A 168 -27.79 -14.76 -23.93
CA GLN A 168 -28.39 -14.72 -22.61
C GLN A 168 -29.06 -16.07 -22.33
N VAL A 169 -28.74 -16.69 -21.19
CA VAL A 169 -29.31 -17.99 -20.81
C VAL A 169 -30.49 -17.76 -19.86
N TRP A 170 -31.71 -18.02 -20.34
CA TRP A 170 -32.99 -17.82 -19.64
C TRP A 170 -33.34 -16.35 -19.35
N ASP A 171 -34.52 -16.09 -18.78
CA ASP A 171 -34.91 -14.78 -18.25
C ASP A 171 -35.72 -14.90 -16.95
N GLU A 172 -35.49 -13.99 -16.00
CA GLU A 172 -36.20 -13.89 -14.71
C GLU A 172 -36.38 -15.20 -13.91
N PRO A 173 -35.37 -16.08 -13.77
CA PRO A 173 -35.49 -17.34 -13.02
C PRO A 173 -35.75 -17.12 -11.52
N ASN A 174 -35.64 -15.87 -11.06
CA ASN A 174 -35.89 -15.44 -9.69
C ASN A 174 -37.37 -15.11 -9.40
N LEU A 175 -38.26 -15.21 -10.39
CA LEU A 175 -39.71 -15.08 -10.23
C LEU A 175 -40.43 -16.42 -10.39
N ASN A 176 -41.45 -16.68 -9.57
CA ASN A 176 -42.30 -17.87 -9.68
C ASN A 176 -42.91 -18.03 -11.08
N THR A 177 -43.38 -16.92 -11.65
CA THR A 177 -44.09 -16.89 -12.93
C THR A 177 -43.20 -17.25 -14.11
N HIS A 178 -41.92 -16.87 -14.07
CA HIS A 178 -40.89 -17.20 -15.07
C HIS A 178 -40.06 -18.45 -14.68
N TRP A 179 -40.57 -19.23 -13.74
CA TRP A 179 -40.04 -20.55 -13.34
C TRP A 179 -41.15 -21.61 -13.27
N GLY A 180 -42.15 -21.51 -14.15
CA GLY A 180 -43.23 -22.50 -14.29
C GLY A 180 -44.23 -22.55 -13.13
N GLY A 181 -44.32 -21.51 -12.30
CA GLY A 181 -45.09 -21.56 -11.07
C GLY A 181 -44.40 -22.31 -9.92
N LEU A 182 -43.14 -22.71 -10.11
CA LEU A 182 -42.31 -23.34 -9.08
C LEU A 182 -41.52 -22.27 -8.30
N ASP A 183 -41.10 -22.61 -7.08
CA ASP A 183 -40.21 -21.74 -6.32
C ASP A 183 -38.85 -21.59 -7.05
N PRO A 184 -38.33 -20.35 -7.20
CA PRO A 184 -37.01 -20.07 -7.76
C PRO A 184 -35.90 -20.88 -7.09
N ARG A 185 -35.05 -21.52 -7.92
CA ARG A 185 -33.94 -22.37 -7.45
C ARG A 185 -32.61 -21.96 -8.09
N PRO A 186 -31.80 -21.12 -7.42
CA PRO A 186 -30.49 -20.70 -7.92
C PRO A 186 -29.56 -21.87 -8.25
N ALA A 187 -29.63 -22.97 -7.51
CA ALA A 187 -28.83 -24.18 -7.77
C ALA A 187 -29.22 -24.89 -9.09
N ASP A 188 -30.51 -24.95 -9.43
CA ASP A 188 -30.98 -25.54 -10.68
C ASP A 188 -30.56 -24.66 -11.86
N TYR A 189 -30.65 -23.34 -11.71
CA TYR A 189 -30.16 -22.38 -12.71
C TYR A 189 -28.62 -22.41 -12.84
N ALA A 190 -27.88 -22.61 -11.75
CA ALA A 190 -26.43 -22.82 -11.79
C ALA A 190 -26.07 -24.08 -12.60
N ALA A 191 -26.83 -25.16 -12.43
CA ALA A 191 -26.65 -26.38 -13.21
C ALA A 191 -26.97 -26.18 -14.69
N MET A 192 -27.97 -25.34 -15.01
CA MET A 192 -28.28 -24.92 -16.37
C MET A 192 -27.09 -24.20 -17.02
N LEU A 193 -26.56 -23.17 -16.36
CA LEU A 193 -25.38 -22.43 -16.86
C LEU A 193 -24.16 -23.34 -17.05
N LYS A 194 -23.87 -24.22 -16.08
CA LYS A 194 -22.76 -25.18 -16.16
C LYS A 194 -22.88 -26.17 -17.33
N ALA A 195 -24.10 -26.45 -17.78
CA ALA A 195 -24.33 -27.31 -18.93
C ALA A 195 -24.26 -26.53 -20.26
N VAL A 196 -24.87 -25.34 -20.31
CA VAL A 196 -24.98 -24.53 -21.53
C VAL A 196 -23.67 -23.84 -21.90
N TYR A 197 -22.93 -23.29 -20.92
CA TYR A 197 -21.69 -22.55 -21.16
C TYR A 197 -20.67 -23.32 -22.02
N PRO A 198 -20.23 -24.54 -21.66
CA PRO A 198 -19.28 -25.28 -22.50
C PRO A 198 -19.88 -25.69 -23.86
N ALA A 199 -21.19 -25.89 -23.96
CA ALA A 199 -21.85 -26.25 -25.20
C ALA A 199 -21.86 -25.09 -26.21
N LEU A 200 -22.08 -23.86 -25.73
CA LEU A 200 -21.91 -22.65 -26.53
C LEU A 200 -20.45 -22.46 -26.94
N LYS A 201 -19.52 -22.45 -25.98
CA LYS A 201 -18.07 -22.24 -26.24
C LYS A 201 -17.46 -23.26 -27.21
N ALA A 202 -17.97 -24.49 -27.24
CA ALA A 202 -17.48 -25.52 -28.17
C ALA A 202 -17.87 -25.27 -29.64
N ASN A 203 -18.97 -24.54 -29.89
CA ASN A 203 -19.45 -24.22 -31.22
C ASN A 203 -19.14 -22.77 -31.63
N ASP A 204 -18.98 -21.89 -30.65
CA ASP A 204 -18.61 -20.49 -30.78
C ASP A 204 -17.65 -20.10 -29.63
N PRO A 205 -16.32 -20.21 -29.84
CA PRO A 205 -15.32 -19.94 -28.81
C PRO A 205 -15.29 -18.49 -28.29
N GLU A 206 -15.73 -17.54 -29.10
CA GLU A 206 -15.74 -16.10 -28.76
C GLU A 206 -17.07 -15.65 -28.14
N ALA A 207 -18.09 -16.51 -28.13
CA ALA A 207 -19.41 -16.25 -27.54
C ALA A 207 -19.32 -15.69 -26.11
N VAL A 208 -19.93 -14.54 -25.86
CA VAL A 208 -20.14 -13.98 -24.53
C VAL A 208 -21.42 -14.58 -23.95
N VAL A 209 -21.29 -15.34 -22.85
CA VAL A 209 -22.45 -15.93 -22.16
C VAL A 209 -22.88 -15.02 -21.01
N ILE A 210 -24.10 -14.50 -21.11
CA ILE A 210 -24.72 -13.61 -20.12
C ILE A 210 -25.69 -14.43 -19.27
N THR A 211 -25.70 -14.22 -17.94
CA THR A 211 -26.78 -14.78 -17.11
C THR A 211 -28.14 -14.25 -17.55
N ALA A 212 -29.22 -14.93 -17.15
CA ALA A 212 -30.57 -14.40 -17.16
C ALA A 212 -30.64 -12.98 -16.61
N GLY A 213 -31.56 -12.18 -17.16
CA GLY A 213 -31.90 -10.88 -16.60
C GLY A 213 -32.70 -11.06 -15.32
N PHE A 214 -32.08 -10.79 -14.17
CA PHE A 214 -32.79 -10.92 -12.88
C PHE A 214 -33.81 -9.80 -12.71
N ALA A 215 -35.05 -10.19 -12.40
CA ALA A 215 -36.13 -9.25 -12.11
C ALA A 215 -35.88 -8.54 -10.78
N PRO A 216 -36.09 -7.22 -10.68
CA PRO A 216 -35.84 -6.51 -9.44
C PRO A 216 -37.02 -6.75 -8.48
N THR A 217 -36.73 -7.35 -7.32
CA THR A 217 -37.71 -7.54 -6.25
C THR A 217 -37.04 -7.45 -4.89
N VAL A 218 -37.82 -7.09 -3.86
CA VAL A 218 -37.42 -7.04 -2.46
C VAL A 218 -37.80 -8.31 -1.69
N GLU A 219 -38.46 -9.26 -2.36
CA GLU A 219 -38.93 -10.50 -1.77
C GLU A 219 -37.77 -11.46 -1.40
N SER A 220 -37.96 -12.25 -0.34
CA SER A 220 -36.97 -13.20 0.17
C SER A 220 -37.41 -14.68 0.06
N GLY A 221 -38.45 -14.94 -0.75
CA GLY A 221 -39.00 -16.27 -0.99
C GLY A 221 -40.34 -16.55 -0.29
N PRO A 222 -40.92 -17.74 -0.53
CA PRO A 222 -40.42 -18.76 -1.46
C PRO A 222 -40.81 -18.49 -2.92
N ARG A 223 -41.84 -17.68 -3.19
CA ARG A 223 -42.36 -17.47 -4.55
C ARG A 223 -41.42 -16.65 -5.42
N ASN A 224 -40.91 -15.53 -4.93
CA ASN A 224 -39.94 -14.71 -5.65
C ASN A 224 -38.73 -14.47 -4.76
N LEU A 225 -37.56 -14.36 -5.39
CA LEU A 225 -36.32 -14.07 -4.69
C LEU A 225 -35.69 -12.81 -5.25
N SER A 226 -35.25 -11.93 -4.36
CA SER A 226 -34.50 -10.74 -4.72
C SER A 226 -33.34 -11.08 -5.64
N ASP A 227 -33.18 -10.30 -6.70
CA ASP A 227 -32.07 -10.33 -7.65
C ASP A 227 -30.70 -10.41 -6.95
N VAL A 228 -30.51 -9.65 -5.86
CA VAL A 228 -29.28 -9.66 -5.07
C VAL A 228 -29.07 -11.01 -4.38
N LEU A 229 -30.10 -11.53 -3.69
CA LEU A 229 -30.03 -12.82 -3.00
C LEU A 229 -29.87 -13.98 -3.99
N PHE A 230 -30.52 -13.89 -5.15
CA PHE A 230 -30.43 -14.89 -6.20
C PHE A 230 -29.00 -14.96 -6.78
N LEU A 231 -28.37 -13.80 -7.05
CA LEU A 231 -26.98 -13.74 -7.51
C LEU A 231 -25.99 -14.23 -6.45
N GLU A 232 -26.15 -13.86 -5.17
CA GLU A 232 -25.32 -14.39 -4.09
C GLU A 232 -25.43 -15.94 -4.00
N ALA A 233 -26.64 -16.47 -4.08
CA ALA A 233 -26.88 -17.91 -4.07
C ALA A 233 -26.32 -18.61 -5.33
N LEU A 234 -26.34 -17.93 -6.48
CA LEU A 234 -25.76 -18.43 -7.72
C LEU A 234 -24.23 -18.56 -7.63
N TYR A 235 -23.55 -17.57 -7.05
CA TYR A 235 -22.12 -17.67 -6.75
C TYR A 235 -21.83 -18.79 -5.74
N ALA A 236 -22.64 -18.91 -4.68
CA ALA A 236 -22.50 -19.98 -3.69
C ALA A 236 -22.70 -21.38 -4.30
N ALA A 237 -23.51 -21.52 -5.35
CA ALA A 237 -23.67 -22.74 -6.12
C ALA A 237 -22.50 -23.02 -7.10
N GLY A 238 -21.48 -22.16 -7.11
CA GLY A 238 -20.24 -22.31 -7.87
C GLY A 238 -20.40 -22.06 -9.37
N ALA A 239 -21.26 -21.11 -9.77
CA ALA A 239 -21.50 -20.78 -11.18
C ALA A 239 -20.53 -19.74 -11.78
N ALA A 240 -19.59 -19.20 -10.99
CA ALA A 240 -18.71 -18.09 -11.40
C ALA A 240 -18.01 -18.34 -12.75
N ASP A 241 -17.53 -19.56 -13.00
CA ASP A 241 -16.83 -19.92 -14.24
C ASP A 241 -17.78 -20.33 -15.39
N SER A 242 -19.09 -20.11 -15.24
CA SER A 242 -20.12 -20.53 -16.21
C SER A 242 -20.89 -19.35 -16.81
N PHE A 243 -20.35 -18.14 -16.70
CA PHE A 243 -20.81 -16.94 -17.41
C PHE A 243 -19.68 -15.93 -17.55
N ASP A 244 -19.75 -15.12 -18.61
CA ASP A 244 -18.81 -14.03 -18.91
C ASP A 244 -19.36 -12.67 -18.48
N ALA A 245 -20.68 -12.56 -18.27
CA ALA A 245 -21.36 -11.34 -17.84
C ALA A 245 -22.61 -11.65 -17.00
N VAL A 246 -22.99 -10.71 -16.12
CA VAL A 246 -24.23 -10.79 -15.34
C VAL A 246 -25.25 -9.81 -15.93
N ALA A 247 -26.54 -10.14 -15.86
CA ALA A 247 -27.62 -9.24 -16.25
C ALA A 247 -28.60 -8.95 -15.09
N GLY A 248 -28.95 -7.68 -14.92
CA GLY A 248 -30.05 -7.23 -14.08
C GLY A 248 -31.05 -6.40 -14.88
N LYS A 249 -32.15 -6.01 -14.24
CA LYS A 249 -33.20 -5.17 -14.84
C LYS A 249 -33.41 -3.88 -14.03
N PRO A 250 -32.57 -2.84 -14.22
CA PRO A 250 -32.64 -1.60 -13.46
C PRO A 250 -33.80 -0.69 -13.92
N TYR A 251 -35.05 -1.07 -13.68
CA TYR A 251 -36.16 -0.15 -13.92
C TYR A 251 -36.08 1.06 -13.00
N GLY A 252 -36.46 2.23 -13.52
CA GLY A 252 -36.46 3.47 -12.75
C GLY A 252 -37.62 3.59 -11.77
N PHE A 253 -38.69 2.82 -11.96
CA PHE A 253 -39.95 2.94 -11.24
C PHE A 253 -40.43 4.41 -11.21
N ASP A 254 -40.80 4.93 -10.03
CA ASP A 254 -41.22 6.33 -9.86
C ASP A 254 -40.03 7.28 -9.57
N PHE A 255 -38.80 6.78 -9.59
CA PHE A 255 -37.60 7.53 -9.19
C PHE A 255 -36.84 8.08 -10.39
N SER A 256 -36.22 9.26 -10.20
CA SER A 256 -35.26 9.80 -11.17
C SER A 256 -34.07 8.84 -11.32
N PRO A 257 -33.47 8.72 -12.52
CA PRO A 257 -32.19 8.03 -12.70
C PRO A 257 -31.05 8.62 -11.88
N LEU A 258 -31.20 9.83 -11.33
CA LEU A 258 -30.21 10.50 -10.49
C LEU A 258 -30.41 10.23 -8.98
N ASP A 259 -31.43 9.46 -8.59
CA ASP A 259 -31.59 9.03 -7.19
C ASP A 259 -30.39 8.16 -6.76
N ARG A 260 -29.63 8.63 -5.76
CA ARG A 260 -28.44 7.97 -5.21
C ARG A 260 -28.73 6.87 -4.19
N THR A 261 -30.01 6.55 -3.95
CA THR A 261 -30.40 5.52 -2.98
C THR A 261 -30.05 4.14 -3.51
N VAL A 262 -29.09 3.47 -2.87
CA VAL A 262 -28.69 2.08 -3.15
C VAL A 262 -29.05 1.24 -1.92
N ASP A 263 -30.27 0.71 -1.91
CA ASP A 263 -30.82 -0.04 -0.77
C ASP A 263 -31.50 -1.33 -1.24
N PRO A 264 -31.26 -2.50 -0.62
CA PRO A 264 -31.91 -3.76 -0.97
C PRO A 264 -33.43 -3.76 -0.91
N ASN A 265 -34.05 -2.82 -0.18
CA ASN A 265 -35.50 -2.68 -0.05
C ASN A 265 -36.08 -1.57 -0.96
N THR A 266 -35.25 -0.94 -1.79
CA THR A 266 -35.69 0.09 -2.74
C THR A 266 -35.57 -0.43 -4.17
N LEU A 267 -36.63 -0.23 -4.96
CA LEU A 267 -36.66 -0.53 -6.38
C LEU A 267 -36.47 0.78 -7.16
N ASN A 268 -35.30 0.94 -7.75
CA ASN A 268 -34.94 2.11 -8.57
C ASN A 268 -33.78 1.77 -9.52
N PHE A 269 -33.40 2.71 -10.36
CA PHE A 269 -32.29 2.56 -11.33
C PHE A 269 -30.94 2.25 -10.64
N SER A 270 -30.68 2.88 -9.49
CA SER A 270 -29.45 2.70 -8.71
C SER A 270 -29.29 1.31 -8.09
N ARG A 271 -30.37 0.52 -8.00
CA ARG A 271 -30.34 -0.85 -7.48
C ARG A 271 -29.34 -1.75 -8.20
N LEU A 272 -29.05 -1.50 -9.47
CA LEU A 272 -28.05 -2.26 -10.26
C LEU A 272 -26.69 -2.33 -9.55
N ILE A 273 -26.34 -1.29 -8.80
CA ILE A 273 -25.08 -1.19 -8.06
C ILE A 273 -24.96 -2.31 -7.02
N LEU A 274 -26.08 -2.79 -6.43
CA LEU A 274 -26.05 -3.92 -5.50
C LEU A 274 -25.58 -5.21 -6.18
N LEU A 275 -26.01 -5.48 -7.41
CA LEU A 275 -25.52 -6.63 -8.17
C LEU A 275 -24.03 -6.49 -8.49
N ARG A 276 -23.58 -5.27 -8.82
CA ARG A 276 -22.16 -4.97 -9.02
C ARG A 276 -21.34 -5.24 -7.75
N GLU A 277 -21.84 -4.83 -6.58
CA GLU A 277 -21.19 -5.09 -5.29
C GLU A 277 -21.06 -6.59 -5.00
N VAL A 278 -22.07 -7.39 -5.34
CA VAL A 278 -22.00 -8.85 -5.24
C VAL A 278 -20.92 -9.41 -6.18
N MET A 279 -20.85 -8.97 -7.44
CA MET A 279 -19.82 -9.42 -8.38
C MET A 279 -18.40 -9.11 -7.87
N VAL A 280 -18.17 -7.88 -7.39
CA VAL A 280 -16.86 -7.46 -6.86
C VAL A 280 -16.48 -8.27 -5.61
N LYS A 281 -17.43 -8.50 -4.70
CA LYS A 281 -17.23 -9.35 -3.50
C LYS A 281 -16.79 -10.77 -3.86
N HIS A 282 -17.21 -11.28 -5.00
CA HIS A 282 -16.87 -12.62 -5.51
C HIS A 282 -15.68 -12.64 -6.49
N GLY A 283 -14.99 -11.51 -6.72
CA GLY A 283 -13.80 -11.44 -7.59
C GLY A 283 -14.09 -11.28 -9.08
N ASP A 284 -15.35 -11.06 -9.47
CA ASP A 284 -15.80 -10.90 -10.86
C ASP A 284 -15.93 -9.41 -11.26
N GLY A 285 -15.09 -8.54 -10.67
CA GLY A 285 -15.04 -7.11 -10.99
C GLY A 285 -14.70 -6.82 -12.47
N HIS A 286 -13.86 -7.64 -13.09
CA HIS A 286 -13.52 -7.55 -14.51
C HIS A 286 -14.66 -7.95 -15.47
N LYS A 287 -15.76 -8.57 -15.01
CA LYS A 287 -16.89 -8.94 -15.87
C LYS A 287 -17.91 -7.80 -15.96
N PRO A 288 -18.52 -7.57 -17.14
CA PRO A 288 -19.53 -6.53 -17.30
C PRO A 288 -20.86 -6.92 -16.67
N LEU A 289 -21.57 -5.90 -16.17
CA LEU A 289 -22.95 -6.02 -15.69
C LEU A 289 -23.88 -5.33 -16.69
N TRP A 290 -24.81 -6.09 -17.26
CA TRP A 290 -25.76 -5.64 -18.26
C TRP A 290 -27.07 -5.20 -17.61
N GLY A 291 -27.61 -4.07 -18.08
CA GLY A 291 -29.00 -3.72 -17.83
C GLY A 291 -29.86 -4.31 -18.94
N SER A 292 -30.21 -5.60 -18.82
CA SER A 292 -31.00 -6.33 -19.83
C SER A 292 -32.35 -5.68 -20.15
N HIS A 293 -32.86 -4.91 -19.19
CA HIS A 293 -34.07 -4.12 -19.31
C HIS A 293 -33.96 -2.87 -18.44
N PHE A 294 -34.29 -1.71 -18.98
CA PHE A 294 -34.45 -0.50 -18.18
C PHE A 294 -35.43 0.48 -18.85
N GLY A 295 -35.85 1.48 -18.08
CA GLY A 295 -36.69 2.57 -18.55
C GLY A 295 -37.71 3.01 -17.50
N TRP A 296 -38.59 3.90 -17.94
CA TRP A 296 -39.75 4.38 -17.18
C TRP A 296 -41.01 4.14 -17.99
N ASN A 297 -42.08 3.75 -17.33
CA ASN A 297 -43.35 3.49 -17.98
C ASN A 297 -44.14 4.80 -18.14
N SER A 298 -44.76 5.01 -19.30
CA SER A 298 -45.59 6.19 -19.57
C SER A 298 -46.85 5.78 -20.32
N LEU A 299 -47.93 5.57 -19.57
CA LEU A 299 -49.27 5.29 -20.10
C LEU A 299 -49.96 6.60 -20.48
N PRO A 300 -50.74 6.62 -21.57
CA PRO A 300 -51.48 7.81 -22.00
C PRO A 300 -52.57 8.19 -21.01
N ASP A 301 -52.98 9.46 -20.99
CA ASP A 301 -54.09 9.93 -20.15
C ASP A 301 -55.42 9.19 -20.42
N SER A 302 -55.57 8.61 -21.62
CA SER A 302 -56.73 7.80 -22.04
C SER A 302 -56.62 6.31 -21.65
N TRP A 303 -55.68 5.92 -20.80
CA TRP A 303 -55.45 4.52 -20.43
C TRP A 303 -56.63 3.91 -19.67
N THR A 304 -57.10 2.74 -20.14
CA THR A 304 -58.22 1.99 -19.53
C THR A 304 -57.83 0.58 -19.06
N GLY A 305 -56.59 0.14 -19.31
CA GLY A 305 -56.07 -1.14 -18.86
C GLY A 305 -55.65 -1.14 -17.38
N PRO A 306 -55.03 -2.24 -16.89
CA PRO A 306 -54.46 -2.30 -15.55
C PRO A 306 -53.38 -1.21 -15.33
N PRO A 307 -53.19 -0.72 -14.10
CA PRO A 307 -52.12 0.22 -13.80
C PRO A 307 -50.74 -0.43 -13.98
N SER A 308 -49.74 0.39 -14.29
CA SER A 308 -48.34 -0.06 -14.39
C SER A 308 -47.82 -0.52 -13.03
N ILE A 309 -47.20 -1.71 -13.00
CA ILE A 309 -46.46 -2.21 -11.83
C ILE A 309 -45.05 -1.60 -11.71
N TRP A 310 -44.59 -0.88 -12.75
CA TRP A 310 -43.27 -0.26 -12.83
C TRP A 310 -43.31 1.24 -12.55
N GLY A 311 -44.31 1.72 -11.81
CA GLY A 311 -44.54 3.16 -11.65
C GLY A 311 -45.01 3.83 -12.94
N GLN A 312 -45.18 5.15 -12.90
CA GLN A 312 -45.64 5.91 -14.08
C GLN A 312 -45.08 7.34 -14.08
N VAL A 313 -44.57 7.78 -15.24
CA VAL A 313 -44.14 9.16 -15.50
C VAL A 313 -44.84 9.70 -16.74
N ASP A 314 -44.90 11.03 -16.88
CA ASP A 314 -45.37 11.65 -18.12
C ASP A 314 -44.38 11.43 -19.28
N ALA A 315 -44.85 11.59 -20.52
CA ALA A 315 -44.08 11.28 -21.72
C ALA A 315 -42.83 12.18 -21.91
N ALA A 316 -42.85 13.42 -21.42
CA ALA A 316 -41.70 14.32 -21.50
C ALA A 316 -40.62 13.88 -20.49
N THR A 317 -41.03 13.57 -19.26
CA THR A 317 -40.17 13.04 -18.20
C THR A 317 -39.56 11.69 -18.60
N GLN A 318 -40.32 10.81 -19.27
CA GLN A 318 -39.83 9.52 -19.77
C GLN A 318 -38.56 9.68 -20.63
N GLY A 319 -38.59 10.56 -21.63
CA GLY A 319 -37.45 10.81 -22.51
C GLY A 319 -36.26 11.46 -21.79
N GLN A 320 -36.53 12.41 -20.88
CA GLN A 320 -35.49 13.06 -20.07
C GLN A 320 -34.77 12.06 -19.16
N TYR A 321 -35.52 11.19 -18.49
CA TYR A 321 -34.96 10.16 -17.61
C TYR A 321 -34.17 9.11 -18.38
N VAL A 322 -34.63 8.68 -19.56
CA VAL A 322 -33.86 7.77 -20.41
C VAL A 322 -32.51 8.38 -20.81
N ARG A 323 -32.48 9.65 -21.25
CA ARG A 323 -31.21 10.33 -21.58
C ARG A 323 -30.30 10.46 -20.37
N ALA A 324 -30.84 10.91 -19.23
CA ALA A 324 -30.07 11.08 -18.00
C ALA A 324 -29.52 9.74 -17.45
N ALA A 325 -30.25 8.64 -17.63
CA ALA A 325 -29.78 7.29 -17.29
C ALA A 325 -28.55 6.88 -18.11
N TYR A 326 -28.59 7.12 -19.43
CA TYR A 326 -27.44 6.86 -20.30
C TYR A 326 -26.26 7.78 -19.99
N ASP A 327 -26.50 9.07 -19.75
CA ASP A 327 -25.42 10.01 -19.37
C ASP A 327 -24.76 9.60 -18.05
N ARG A 328 -25.56 9.21 -17.05
CA ARG A 328 -25.05 8.71 -15.76
C ARG A 328 -24.27 7.41 -15.92
N ALA A 329 -24.83 6.40 -16.58
CA ALA A 329 -24.13 5.12 -16.81
C ALA A 329 -22.83 5.34 -17.60
N ARG A 330 -22.83 6.28 -18.56
CA ARG A 330 -21.63 6.63 -19.32
C ARG A 330 -20.54 7.22 -18.44
N GLN A 331 -20.88 8.13 -17.53
CA GLN A 331 -19.93 8.83 -16.68
C GLN A 331 -19.50 8.03 -15.45
N GLU A 332 -20.36 7.17 -14.93
CA GLU A 332 -20.14 6.55 -13.62
C GLU A 332 -19.96 5.04 -13.66
N TRP A 333 -20.59 4.35 -14.61
CA TRP A 333 -20.62 2.89 -14.66
C TRP A 333 -19.67 2.39 -15.74
N ALA A 334 -18.38 2.60 -15.52
CA ALA A 334 -17.33 2.07 -16.40
C ALA A 334 -17.37 0.54 -16.55
N TRP A 335 -18.00 -0.14 -15.59
CA TRP A 335 -18.24 -1.59 -15.56
C TRP A 335 -19.49 -2.04 -16.33
N ALA A 336 -20.34 -1.12 -16.79
CA ALA A 336 -21.59 -1.49 -17.44
C ALA A 336 -21.36 -2.09 -18.84
N GLY A 337 -22.08 -3.17 -19.13
CA GLY A 337 -22.28 -3.68 -20.48
C GLY A 337 -23.40 -2.93 -21.19
N GLY A 338 -24.12 -3.61 -22.09
CA GLY A 338 -25.32 -3.05 -22.72
C GLY A 338 -26.39 -2.64 -21.69
N LEU A 339 -26.95 -1.44 -21.89
CA LEU A 339 -28.09 -0.91 -21.17
C LEU A 339 -29.28 -0.85 -22.14
N ILE A 340 -30.18 -1.81 -22.02
CA ILE A 340 -31.15 -2.21 -23.04
C ILE A 340 -32.54 -1.69 -22.67
N LEU A 341 -33.08 -0.76 -23.47
CA LEU A 341 -34.43 -0.22 -23.23
C LEU A 341 -35.48 -1.32 -23.29
N GLN A 342 -36.51 -1.20 -22.44
CA GLN A 342 -37.50 -2.24 -22.19
C GLN A 342 -38.20 -2.77 -23.44
N ALA A 343 -38.57 -1.92 -24.41
CA ALA A 343 -39.24 -2.39 -25.62
C ALA A 343 -39.17 -1.37 -26.77
N TRP A 344 -38.78 -1.82 -27.96
CA TRP A 344 -38.99 -1.08 -29.21
C TRP A 344 -40.48 -0.92 -29.48
N GLN A 345 -41.16 -2.05 -29.66
CA GLN A 345 -42.61 -2.19 -29.79
C GLN A 345 -42.99 -3.53 -29.15
N PRO A 346 -43.72 -3.53 -28.01
CA PRO A 346 -44.17 -4.76 -27.36
C PRO A 346 -45.15 -5.53 -28.24
N ASP A 347 -44.97 -6.85 -28.34
CA ASP A 347 -45.99 -7.78 -28.85
C ASP A 347 -46.92 -8.19 -27.70
N ALA A 348 -47.82 -7.28 -27.34
CA ALA A 348 -48.76 -7.44 -26.23
C ALA A 348 -50.11 -6.78 -26.56
N PRO A 349 -51.21 -7.16 -25.87
CA PRO A 349 -52.49 -6.46 -25.99
C PRO A 349 -52.37 -4.95 -25.78
N ALA A 350 -53.23 -4.18 -26.43
CA ALA A 350 -53.20 -2.72 -26.37
C ALA A 350 -53.51 -2.15 -24.96
N ASP A 351 -54.16 -2.95 -24.11
CA ASP A 351 -54.47 -2.65 -22.72
C ASP A 351 -53.45 -3.23 -21.72
N ASP A 352 -52.34 -3.81 -22.19
CA ASP A 352 -51.25 -4.26 -21.32
C ASP A 352 -50.32 -3.10 -20.93
N PRO A 353 -50.05 -2.87 -19.63
CA PRO A 353 -49.20 -1.76 -19.19
C PRO A 353 -47.79 -1.76 -19.78
N ILE A 354 -47.27 -2.87 -20.31
CA ILE A 354 -45.98 -2.90 -21.02
C ILE A 354 -45.94 -1.94 -22.23
N GLN A 355 -47.10 -1.61 -22.81
CA GLN A 355 -47.24 -0.63 -23.89
C GLN A 355 -46.68 0.75 -23.50
N GLY A 356 -46.70 1.10 -22.21
CA GLY A 356 -46.12 2.34 -21.70
C GLY A 356 -44.60 2.47 -21.90
N PHE A 357 -43.90 1.37 -22.18
CA PHE A 357 -42.46 1.37 -22.47
C PHE A 357 -42.10 1.49 -23.96
N ALA A 358 -43.07 1.40 -24.87
CA ALA A 358 -42.79 1.42 -26.31
C ALA A 358 -42.04 2.70 -26.72
N VAL A 359 -40.90 2.52 -27.41
CA VAL A 359 -40.04 3.64 -27.84
C VAL A 359 -39.99 3.85 -29.36
N ARG A 360 -40.57 2.96 -30.18
CA ARG A 360 -40.55 3.02 -31.65
C ARG A 360 -40.80 4.41 -32.21
N ASP A 361 -41.87 5.07 -31.77
CA ASP A 361 -42.28 6.38 -32.27
C ASP A 361 -41.64 7.57 -31.52
N LYS A 362 -40.89 7.30 -30.43
CA LYS A 362 -40.35 8.33 -29.51
C LYS A 362 -38.83 8.46 -29.59
N ALA A 363 -38.12 7.36 -29.81
CA ALA A 363 -36.66 7.28 -29.67
C ALA A 363 -35.92 8.20 -30.66
N ALA A 364 -36.44 8.39 -31.88
CA ALA A 364 -35.86 9.30 -32.86
C ALA A 364 -35.82 10.76 -32.35
N ALA A 365 -36.86 11.19 -31.62
CA ALA A 365 -36.92 12.52 -31.01
C ALA A 365 -36.04 12.59 -29.75
N TRP A 366 -36.05 11.56 -28.91
CA TRP A 366 -35.23 11.54 -27.68
C TRP A 366 -33.73 11.63 -27.97
N PHE A 367 -33.27 11.00 -29.04
CA PHE A 367 -31.84 10.90 -29.40
C PHE A 367 -31.43 11.76 -30.60
N ASP A 368 -32.23 12.77 -30.94
CA ASP A 368 -31.91 13.78 -31.95
C ASP A 368 -31.52 13.13 -33.31
N GLN A 369 -32.32 12.16 -33.79
CA GLN A 369 -32.05 11.38 -35.02
C GLN A 369 -30.66 10.71 -35.03
N GLY A 370 -30.23 10.27 -33.85
CA GLY A 370 -28.94 9.62 -33.62
C GLY A 370 -27.78 10.58 -33.35
N ALA A 371 -27.98 11.90 -33.43
CA ALA A 371 -26.93 12.88 -33.14
C ALA A 371 -26.43 12.80 -31.68
N TYR A 372 -27.29 12.39 -30.74
CA TYR A 372 -26.92 12.18 -29.34
C TYR A 372 -25.75 11.18 -29.16
N TRP A 373 -25.68 10.17 -30.02
CA TRP A 373 -24.65 9.11 -29.98
C TRP A 373 -23.44 9.40 -30.86
N ARG A 374 -23.56 10.30 -31.85
CA ARG A 374 -22.45 10.74 -32.70
C ARG A 374 -21.52 11.64 -31.88
N ARG A 375 -20.57 11.03 -31.18
CA ARG A 375 -19.60 11.74 -30.33
C ARG A 375 -18.20 11.77 -30.95
N SER A 376 -17.34 12.59 -30.35
CA SER A 376 -15.98 12.88 -30.80
C SER A 376 -15.16 11.60 -31.04
N ASN A 377 -14.11 11.71 -31.86
CA ASN A 377 -13.16 10.62 -32.12
C ASN A 377 -12.23 10.33 -30.90
N ALA A 378 -12.74 10.51 -29.68
CA ALA A 378 -12.00 10.48 -28.43
C ALA A 378 -12.47 9.33 -27.53
N LEU A 379 -11.59 8.87 -26.63
CA LEU A 379 -11.92 7.93 -25.57
C LEU A 379 -12.73 8.63 -24.47
N GLU A 380 -13.94 8.17 -24.17
CA GLU A 380 -14.74 8.69 -23.04
C GLU A 380 -14.40 7.94 -21.74
N VAL A 381 -15.07 8.23 -20.63
CA VAL A 381 -14.92 7.45 -19.39
C VAL A 381 -15.11 5.94 -19.61
N GLY A 382 -14.10 5.15 -19.25
CA GLY A 382 -14.05 3.70 -19.43
C GLY A 382 -12.63 3.15 -19.51
N LEU A 383 -12.51 1.82 -19.52
CA LEU A 383 -11.26 1.10 -19.79
C LEU A 383 -11.27 0.61 -21.24
N TYR A 384 -10.24 0.88 -22.03
CA TYR A 384 -10.18 0.52 -23.46
C TYR A 384 -9.02 -0.43 -23.76
N PRO A 385 -9.23 -1.38 -24.69
CA PRO A 385 -8.14 -2.23 -25.15
C PRO A 385 -7.17 -1.41 -26.01
N PRO A 386 -5.90 -1.81 -26.09
CA PRO A 386 -4.92 -1.17 -26.98
C PRO A 386 -5.31 -1.22 -28.47
N THR A 387 -6.22 -2.11 -28.85
CA THR A 387 -6.72 -2.25 -30.23
C THR A 387 -7.87 -1.30 -30.57
N ASP A 388 -8.26 -0.39 -29.66
CA ASP A 388 -9.35 0.55 -29.93
C ASP A 388 -9.03 1.43 -31.16
N PRO A 389 -9.94 1.54 -32.15
CA PRO A 389 -9.67 2.23 -33.41
C PRO A 389 -9.42 3.74 -33.26
N ARG A 390 -9.74 4.33 -32.11
CA ARG A 390 -9.46 5.75 -31.82
C ARG A 390 -7.99 5.99 -31.42
N ILE A 391 -7.22 4.93 -31.19
CA ILE A 391 -5.80 5.03 -30.83
C ILE A 391 -4.95 4.91 -32.09
N SER A 392 -4.11 5.92 -32.32
CA SER A 392 -3.17 5.94 -33.44
C SER A 392 -1.79 5.49 -32.98
N TYR A 393 -1.20 4.53 -33.68
CA TYR A 393 0.13 3.97 -33.40
C TYR A 393 1.14 4.36 -34.48
N LEU A 394 2.37 4.69 -34.07
CA LEU A 394 3.52 4.94 -34.93
C LEU A 394 4.68 4.04 -34.49
N GLY A 395 5.33 3.39 -35.46
CA GLY A 395 6.41 2.43 -35.23
C GLY A 395 5.95 0.98 -35.39
N LYS A 396 6.73 0.04 -34.87
CA LYS A 396 6.53 -1.42 -35.05
C LYS A 396 5.66 -2.03 -33.95
N TRP A 397 4.45 -1.52 -33.76
CA TRP A 397 3.52 -2.05 -32.75
C TRP A 397 2.88 -3.36 -33.21
N GLN A 398 2.73 -4.31 -32.29
CA GLN A 398 2.02 -5.57 -32.46
C GLN A 398 0.93 -5.73 -31.40
N PHE A 399 -0.12 -6.48 -31.73
CA PHE A 399 -1.30 -6.65 -30.88
C PHE A 399 -1.61 -8.13 -30.69
N GLY A 400 -2.13 -8.49 -29.51
CA GLY A 400 -2.50 -9.85 -29.16
C GLY A 400 -3.37 -9.87 -27.90
N GLN A 401 -3.72 -11.06 -27.44
CA GLN A 401 -4.61 -11.24 -26.27
C GLN A 401 -4.06 -10.58 -24.99
N LEU A 402 -2.74 -10.41 -24.89
CA LEU A 402 -2.10 -9.80 -23.72
C LEU A 402 -2.02 -8.26 -23.78
N GLY A 403 -2.38 -7.65 -24.92
CA GLY A 403 -2.35 -6.21 -25.14
C GLY A 403 -1.55 -5.80 -26.37
N ALA A 404 -0.81 -4.69 -26.25
CA ALA A 404 0.06 -4.16 -27.29
C ALA A 404 1.52 -4.16 -26.83
N ASP A 405 2.41 -4.36 -27.80
CA ASP A 405 3.84 -4.33 -27.58
C ASP A 405 4.60 -3.74 -28.77
N VAL A 406 5.85 -3.36 -28.54
CA VAL A 406 6.76 -2.91 -29.59
C VAL A 406 7.65 -4.08 -30.01
N ARG A 407 7.70 -4.36 -31.32
CA ARG A 407 8.62 -5.32 -31.90
C ARG A 407 9.90 -4.63 -32.35
N ILE A 408 11.05 -5.14 -31.92
CA ILE A 408 12.37 -4.65 -32.33
C ILE A 408 13.17 -5.73 -33.02
N ASP A 409 13.82 -5.35 -34.12
CA ASP A 409 14.68 -6.28 -34.84
C ASP A 409 16.02 -6.47 -34.09
N PRO A 410 16.61 -7.68 -34.12
CA PRO A 410 17.88 -7.93 -33.45
C PRO A 410 18.97 -6.91 -33.85
N GLY A 411 19.50 -6.17 -32.86
CA GLY A 411 20.56 -5.17 -33.07
C GLY A 411 20.09 -3.74 -33.31
N GLU A 412 18.78 -3.49 -33.43
CA GLU A 412 18.20 -2.15 -33.50
C GLU A 412 18.15 -1.52 -32.09
N GLN A 413 18.82 -0.37 -31.92
CA GLN A 413 18.71 0.43 -30.69
C GLN A 413 17.80 1.63 -30.95
N PRO A 414 16.60 1.66 -30.35
CA PRO A 414 15.69 2.77 -30.52
C PRO A 414 16.23 4.03 -29.82
N PRO A 415 15.84 5.23 -30.29
CA PRO A 415 16.17 6.49 -29.66
C PRO A 415 15.82 6.48 -28.16
N SER A 416 16.70 7.07 -27.36
CA SER A 416 16.55 7.14 -25.91
C SER A 416 15.32 7.93 -25.44
N ASP A 417 14.74 8.76 -26.31
CA ASP A 417 13.51 9.51 -26.07
C ASP A 417 12.23 8.74 -26.48
N GLY A 418 12.37 7.49 -26.92
CA GLY A 418 11.27 6.63 -27.37
C GLY A 418 10.56 7.12 -28.65
N SER A 419 11.13 8.09 -29.36
CA SER A 419 10.49 8.72 -30.53
C SER A 419 10.16 7.77 -31.68
N ALA A 420 10.86 6.63 -31.77
CA ALA A 420 10.59 5.62 -32.80
C ALA A 420 9.26 4.86 -32.60
N HIS A 421 8.74 4.83 -31.37
CA HIS A 421 7.58 4.01 -31.00
C HIS A 421 6.64 4.78 -30.11
N GLN A 422 5.54 5.26 -30.69
CA GLN A 422 4.58 6.07 -29.96
C GLN A 422 3.15 5.69 -30.28
N PHE A 423 2.25 6.04 -29.37
CA PHE A 423 0.82 6.03 -29.62
C PHE A 423 0.17 7.30 -29.09
N SER A 424 -0.92 7.71 -29.72
CA SER A 424 -1.65 8.92 -29.36
C SER A 424 -3.15 8.74 -29.54
N PHE A 425 -3.90 9.43 -28.69
CA PHE A 425 -5.36 9.41 -28.71
C PHE A 425 -5.88 10.69 -28.05
N ASP A 426 -7.06 11.12 -28.49
CA ASP A 426 -7.82 12.16 -27.80
C ASP A 426 -8.73 11.48 -26.75
N PHE A 427 -8.99 12.13 -25.63
CA PHE A 427 -9.90 11.61 -24.60
C PHE A 427 -10.75 12.72 -23.97
N VAL A 428 -11.90 12.29 -23.42
CA VAL A 428 -12.87 13.12 -22.68
C VAL A 428 -13.03 12.55 -21.28
N GLY A 429 -12.39 13.19 -20.31
CA GLY A 429 -12.37 12.83 -18.90
C GLY A 429 -11.34 13.65 -18.12
N HIS A 430 -11.39 13.57 -16.80
CA HIS A 430 -10.53 14.33 -15.90
C HIS A 430 -9.35 13.50 -15.38
N THR A 431 -9.33 12.19 -15.55
CA THR A 431 -8.22 11.32 -15.13
C THR A 431 -7.80 10.38 -16.26
N LEU A 432 -6.49 10.13 -16.35
CA LEU A 432 -5.88 9.22 -17.32
C LEU A 432 -5.01 8.20 -16.61
N GLY A 433 -5.12 6.93 -16.99
CA GLY A 433 -4.30 5.85 -16.46
C GLY A 433 -3.98 4.79 -17.52
N PHE A 434 -2.95 3.99 -17.25
CA PHE A 434 -2.50 2.91 -18.13
C PHE A 434 -2.45 1.59 -17.38
N LYS A 435 -3.15 0.58 -17.90
CA LYS A 435 -3.00 -0.80 -17.45
C LYS A 435 -1.74 -1.35 -18.11
N VAL A 436 -0.68 -1.57 -17.34
CA VAL A 436 0.63 -2.00 -17.85
C VAL A 436 1.05 -3.34 -17.27
N ARG A 437 1.89 -4.06 -18.00
CA ARG A 437 2.53 -5.27 -17.50
C ARG A 437 3.91 -4.93 -16.97
N ARG A 438 4.20 -5.43 -15.77
CA ARG A 438 5.48 -5.24 -15.08
C ARG A 438 6.11 -6.59 -14.81
N GLY A 439 7.44 -6.65 -14.81
CA GLY A 439 8.18 -7.89 -14.55
C GLY A 439 9.63 -7.62 -14.13
N ASP A 440 10.49 -8.63 -14.22
CA ASP A 440 11.93 -8.45 -14.02
C ASP A 440 12.64 -7.95 -15.29
N PHE A 441 12.09 -6.91 -15.90
CA PHE A 441 12.67 -6.19 -17.03
C PHE A 441 12.59 -4.70 -16.77
N THR A 442 13.32 -3.91 -17.56
CA THR A 442 13.29 -2.45 -17.48
C THR A 442 12.72 -1.91 -18.78
N ALA A 443 11.67 -1.10 -18.64
CA ALA A 443 11.04 -0.39 -19.74
C ALA A 443 10.35 0.87 -19.23
N TYR A 444 10.16 1.83 -20.12
CA TYR A 444 9.64 3.15 -19.82
C TYR A 444 8.52 3.51 -20.80
N LEU A 445 7.46 4.10 -20.27
CA LEU A 445 6.48 4.86 -21.06
C LEU A 445 6.61 6.33 -20.70
N TYR A 446 7.01 7.17 -21.64
CA TYR A 446 7.03 8.63 -21.46
C TYR A 446 5.67 9.19 -21.84
N VAL A 447 5.00 9.88 -20.91
CA VAL A 447 3.62 10.31 -21.08
C VAL A 447 3.54 11.83 -21.13
N ARG A 448 2.97 12.35 -22.22
CA ARG A 448 2.57 13.76 -22.34
C ARG A 448 1.08 13.88 -22.54
N VAL A 449 0.48 14.89 -21.91
CA VAL A 449 -0.90 15.30 -22.14
C VAL A 449 -0.91 16.78 -22.47
N ASP A 450 -1.55 17.15 -23.59
CA ASP A 450 -1.60 18.51 -24.14
C ASP A 450 -0.20 19.14 -24.33
N GLY A 451 0.77 18.32 -24.71
CA GLY A 451 2.15 18.73 -24.91
C GLY A 451 2.94 18.92 -23.62
N GLN A 452 2.33 18.79 -22.44
CA GLN A 452 3.00 18.88 -21.14
C GLN A 452 3.26 17.49 -20.55
N PRO A 453 4.31 17.31 -19.73
CA PRO A 453 4.51 16.08 -18.96
C PRO A 453 3.29 15.78 -18.09
N ALA A 454 2.83 14.52 -18.08
CA ALA A 454 1.72 14.09 -17.25
C ALA A 454 1.99 14.40 -15.76
N ASN A 455 1.04 15.06 -15.11
CA ASN A 455 1.20 15.66 -13.78
C ASN A 455 1.05 14.69 -12.60
N GLY A 456 0.59 13.46 -12.85
CA GLY A 456 0.47 12.39 -11.86
C GLY A 456 1.67 11.43 -11.82
N LEU A 457 2.70 11.67 -12.65
CA LEU A 457 3.86 10.82 -12.79
C LEU A 457 5.16 11.50 -12.34
N PRO A 458 6.16 10.73 -11.90
CA PRO A 458 7.51 11.24 -11.65
C PRO A 458 8.09 11.92 -12.89
N ARG A 459 8.79 13.04 -12.67
CA ARG A 459 9.41 13.83 -13.73
C ARG A 459 10.93 13.65 -13.77
N ILE A 460 11.47 13.57 -14.97
CA ILE A 460 12.90 13.56 -15.25
C ILE A 460 13.39 15.01 -15.30
N THR A 461 14.49 15.32 -14.60
CA THR A 461 15.06 16.68 -14.54
C THR A 461 15.37 17.20 -15.94
N ASP A 462 15.07 18.48 -16.18
CA ASP A 462 15.40 19.16 -17.44
C ASP A 462 16.92 19.10 -17.69
N GLY A 463 17.31 18.77 -18.93
CA GLY A 463 18.73 18.60 -19.32
C GLY A 463 19.29 17.17 -19.17
N ASN A 464 18.47 16.21 -18.71
CA ASN A 464 18.85 14.80 -18.75
C ASN A 464 19.00 14.31 -20.21
N PRO A 465 20.12 13.64 -20.57
CA PRO A 465 20.32 13.12 -21.93
C PRO A 465 19.29 12.07 -22.37
N VAL A 466 18.56 11.45 -21.43
CA VAL A 466 17.52 10.47 -21.72
C VAL A 466 16.21 10.93 -21.08
N GLY A 467 15.22 11.24 -21.92
CA GLY A 467 13.89 11.65 -21.45
C GLY A 467 13.86 12.95 -20.64
N GLY A 468 14.85 13.85 -20.77
CA GLY A 468 14.89 15.12 -20.04
C GLY A 468 13.61 15.95 -20.18
N GLY A 469 13.02 16.31 -19.04
CA GLY A 469 11.77 17.07 -18.97
C GLY A 469 10.50 16.24 -19.14
N GLU A 470 10.59 14.94 -19.44
CA GLU A 470 9.44 14.04 -19.55
C GLU A 470 8.95 13.56 -18.18
N SER A 471 7.70 13.12 -18.12
CA SER A 471 7.24 12.23 -17.05
C SER A 471 7.16 10.80 -17.56
N TYR A 472 7.32 9.84 -16.65
CA TYR A 472 7.53 8.45 -17.04
C TYR A 472 6.81 7.45 -16.14
N ILE A 473 6.52 6.30 -16.74
CA ILE A 473 6.13 5.07 -16.05
C ILE A 473 7.25 4.07 -16.26
N ILE A 474 7.86 3.57 -15.18
CA ILE A 474 8.76 2.42 -15.24
C ILE A 474 7.96 1.11 -15.13
N LEU A 475 8.32 0.11 -15.93
CA LEU A 475 7.64 -1.19 -16.01
C LEU A 475 8.35 -2.30 -15.22
N LYS A 476 9.28 -1.95 -14.35
CA LYS A 476 9.94 -2.90 -13.47
C LYS A 476 9.05 -3.21 -12.27
N SER A 477 8.86 -4.49 -11.97
CA SER A 477 8.06 -4.95 -10.83
C SER A 477 8.75 -4.66 -9.50
N PRO A 478 8.01 -4.21 -8.46
CA PRO A 478 8.57 -3.98 -7.13
C PRO A 478 9.12 -5.26 -6.50
N LEU A 479 8.57 -6.43 -6.84
CA LEU A 479 8.97 -7.74 -6.31
C LEU A 479 9.71 -8.62 -7.34
N LYS A 480 10.01 -8.07 -8.54
CA LYS A 480 10.58 -8.82 -9.68
C LYS A 480 9.70 -9.97 -10.18
N THR A 481 8.43 -10.01 -9.78
CA THR A 481 7.44 -10.97 -10.29
C THR A 481 6.58 -10.33 -11.37
N PRO A 482 6.14 -11.08 -12.40
CA PRO A 482 5.19 -10.59 -13.37
C PRO A 482 3.89 -10.14 -12.70
N MET A 483 3.41 -8.95 -13.06
CA MET A 483 2.12 -8.42 -12.60
C MET A 483 1.53 -7.48 -13.65
N THR A 484 0.21 -7.31 -13.60
CA THR A 484 -0.50 -6.29 -14.38
C THR A 484 -1.11 -5.30 -13.40
N GLU A 485 -0.88 -4.00 -13.62
CA GLU A 485 -1.27 -2.96 -12.68
C GLU A 485 -1.81 -1.75 -13.45
N MET A 486 -2.83 -1.10 -12.89
CA MET A 486 -3.31 0.20 -13.38
C MET A 486 -2.48 1.32 -12.76
N ILE A 487 -1.91 2.19 -13.59
CA ILE A 487 -1.10 3.32 -13.15
C ILE A 487 -1.79 4.61 -13.57
N SER A 488 -2.27 5.36 -12.58
CA SER A 488 -2.79 6.71 -12.80
C SER A 488 -1.65 7.62 -13.25
N ALA A 489 -1.81 8.22 -14.43
CA ALA A 489 -0.81 9.05 -15.08
C ALA A 489 -1.07 10.54 -14.89
N ALA A 490 -2.32 10.97 -14.89
CA ALA A 490 -2.65 12.39 -14.78
C ALA A 490 -4.07 12.66 -14.29
N ARG A 491 -4.26 13.87 -13.77
CA ARG A 491 -5.55 14.46 -13.39
C ARG A 491 -5.67 15.90 -13.90
N PHE A 492 -6.81 16.28 -14.43
CA PHE A 492 -7.07 17.55 -15.08
C PHE A 492 -8.37 18.20 -14.59
N ASP A 493 -8.49 19.52 -14.78
CA ASP A 493 -9.71 20.28 -14.49
C ASP A 493 -10.62 20.42 -15.71
N SER A 494 -10.08 20.29 -16.92
CA SER A 494 -10.85 20.24 -18.16
C SER A 494 -11.17 18.81 -18.55
N GLU A 495 -12.11 18.64 -19.47
CA GLU A 495 -12.53 17.31 -19.92
C GLU A 495 -11.79 16.83 -21.16
N THR A 496 -11.47 17.70 -22.12
CA THR A 496 -10.93 17.26 -23.43
C THR A 496 -9.43 17.42 -23.51
N HIS A 497 -8.74 16.35 -23.88
CA HIS A 497 -7.29 16.27 -23.82
C HIS A 497 -6.72 15.40 -24.95
N ARG A 498 -5.44 15.59 -25.27
CA ARG A 498 -4.67 14.73 -26.17
C ARG A 498 -3.48 14.11 -25.45
N ALA A 499 -3.44 12.78 -25.41
CA ALA A 499 -2.30 12.04 -24.88
C ALA A 499 -1.35 11.59 -26.00
N VAL A 500 -0.05 11.71 -25.73
CA VAL A 500 1.02 11.13 -26.54
C VAL A 500 1.94 10.34 -25.63
N VAL A 501 2.10 9.06 -25.92
CA VAL A 501 2.91 8.13 -25.13
C VAL A 501 4.00 7.54 -25.99
N ARG A 502 5.25 7.58 -25.50
CA ARG A 502 6.42 7.00 -26.18
C ARG A 502 6.97 5.83 -25.37
N ALA A 503 7.29 4.74 -26.04
CA ALA A 503 7.83 3.55 -25.42
C ALA A 503 9.35 3.47 -25.60
N TYR A 504 10.06 3.15 -24.52
CA TYR A 504 11.52 2.97 -24.50
C TYR A 504 11.89 1.71 -23.70
N LEU A 505 12.63 0.78 -24.32
CA LEU A 505 12.93 -0.57 -23.85
C LEU A 505 11.66 -1.46 -23.67
N GLY A 506 11.85 -2.70 -23.19
CA GLY A 506 10.73 -3.58 -22.81
C GLY A 506 10.10 -4.45 -23.90
N TYR A 507 10.83 -4.74 -24.96
CA TYR A 507 10.34 -5.51 -26.11
C TYR A 507 10.00 -6.97 -25.74
N ASP A 508 8.95 -7.50 -26.37
CA ASP A 508 8.39 -8.82 -26.13
C ASP A 508 7.88 -9.05 -24.68
N GLN A 509 7.44 -7.98 -24.01
CA GLN A 509 6.90 -8.01 -22.65
C GLN A 509 5.41 -7.63 -22.55
N TRP A 510 4.77 -7.28 -23.67
CA TRP A 510 3.37 -6.83 -23.73
C TRP A 510 3.10 -5.63 -22.83
N ILE A 511 3.92 -4.59 -23.00
CA ILE A 511 4.05 -3.45 -22.07
C ILE A 511 2.75 -2.69 -21.78
N LEU A 512 1.77 -2.71 -22.69
CA LEU A 512 0.49 -2.02 -22.54
C LEU A 512 -0.68 -3.01 -22.63
N ALA A 513 -1.47 -3.13 -21.57
CA ALA A 513 -2.66 -3.98 -21.51
C ALA A 513 -3.98 -3.21 -21.65
N GLY A 514 -3.99 -1.88 -21.46
CA GLY A 514 -5.20 -1.07 -21.61
C GLY A 514 -5.02 0.39 -21.21
N ILE A 515 -6.00 1.22 -21.54
CA ILE A 515 -6.02 2.66 -21.28
C ILE A 515 -7.29 3.01 -20.52
N GLY A 516 -7.13 3.60 -19.34
CA GLY A 516 -8.23 4.01 -18.48
C GLY A 516 -8.46 5.51 -18.55
N VAL A 517 -9.70 5.92 -18.81
CA VAL A 517 -10.13 7.32 -18.74
C VAL A 517 -11.21 7.41 -17.67
N GLY A 518 -11.05 8.33 -16.73
CA GLY A 518 -11.99 8.53 -15.64
C GLY A 518 -12.48 9.96 -15.53
N SER A 519 -13.56 10.12 -14.79
CA SER A 519 -14.12 11.42 -14.42
C SER A 519 -14.62 11.30 -12.98
N PRO A 520 -13.80 11.69 -11.98
CA PRO A 520 -14.19 11.58 -10.59
C PRO A 520 -15.41 12.46 -10.32
N PRO A 521 -16.38 11.96 -9.52
CA PRO A 521 -17.54 12.74 -9.13
C PRO A 521 -17.07 13.94 -8.29
N ASP A 522 -17.81 15.04 -8.35
CA ASP A 522 -17.55 16.20 -7.52
C ASP A 522 -17.83 15.87 -6.04
N THR A 523 -16.75 15.65 -5.27
CA THR A 523 -16.81 15.43 -3.82
C THR A 523 -16.43 16.68 -3.01
N SER A 524 -16.36 17.86 -3.64
CA SER A 524 -15.88 19.09 -2.98
C SER A 524 -16.69 19.47 -1.74
N ALA A 525 -18.02 19.37 -1.81
CA ALA A 525 -18.91 19.67 -0.69
C ALA A 525 -18.72 18.72 0.52
N PRO A 526 -18.81 17.38 0.36
CA PRO A 526 -18.56 16.47 1.48
C PRO A 526 -17.10 16.53 1.98
N ASP A 527 -16.13 16.74 1.09
CA ASP A 527 -14.72 16.86 1.47
C ASP A 527 -14.45 18.15 2.26
N GLY A 528 -15.10 19.25 1.89
CA GLY A 528 -15.09 20.49 2.65
C GLY A 528 -15.66 20.32 4.05
N LEU A 529 -16.79 19.62 4.18
CA LEU A 529 -17.39 19.27 5.49
C LEU A 529 -16.43 18.42 6.35
N MET A 530 -15.78 17.43 5.76
CA MET A 530 -14.80 16.59 6.45
C MET A 530 -13.57 17.39 6.88
N LEU A 531 -13.06 18.28 6.04
CA LEU A 531 -11.90 19.12 6.36
C LEU A 531 -12.20 20.09 7.52
N VAL A 532 -13.34 20.79 7.46
CA VAL A 532 -13.81 21.66 8.55
C VAL A 532 -14.03 20.86 9.83
N GLY A 533 -14.63 19.67 9.72
CA GLY A 533 -14.82 18.75 10.83
C GLY A 533 -13.51 18.27 11.47
N ALA A 534 -12.52 17.89 10.66
CA ALA A 534 -11.21 17.45 11.11
C ALA A 534 -10.43 18.59 11.77
N ALA A 535 -10.49 19.80 11.23
CA ALA A 535 -9.90 20.99 11.84
C ALA A 535 -10.54 21.29 13.21
N ALA A 536 -11.87 21.25 13.30
CA ALA A 536 -12.59 21.42 14.56
C ALA A 536 -12.21 20.31 15.57
N LEU A 537 -12.16 19.05 15.15
CA LEU A 537 -11.74 17.93 15.99
C LEU A 537 -10.32 18.15 16.55
N LEU A 538 -9.37 18.55 15.69
CA LEU A 538 -8.00 18.85 16.09
C LEU A 538 -7.95 20.01 17.09
N ILE A 539 -8.68 21.10 16.84
CA ILE A 539 -8.77 22.25 17.74
C ILE A 539 -9.38 21.84 19.10
N GLY A 540 -10.43 21.03 19.10
CA GLY A 540 -11.07 20.50 20.31
C GLY A 540 -10.10 19.62 21.11
N VAL A 541 -9.42 18.69 20.46
CA VAL A 541 -8.46 17.78 21.13
C VAL A 541 -7.24 18.55 21.65
N MET A 542 -6.63 19.42 20.84
CA MET A 542 -5.47 20.21 21.26
C MET A 542 -5.84 21.24 22.33
N GLY A 543 -6.94 21.97 22.15
CA GLY A 543 -7.43 22.95 23.12
C GLY A 543 -7.81 22.31 24.45
N GLY A 544 -8.47 21.15 24.42
CA GLY A 544 -8.75 20.32 25.59
C GLY A 544 -7.47 19.84 26.27
N GLY A 545 -6.51 19.31 25.50
CA GLY A 545 -5.21 18.85 25.98
C GLY A 545 -4.39 19.96 26.63
N ILE A 546 -4.31 21.14 26.01
CA ILE A 546 -3.62 22.33 26.54
C ILE A 546 -4.32 22.84 27.80
N THR A 547 -5.66 22.87 27.82
CA THR A 547 -6.44 23.30 28.99
C THR A 547 -6.21 22.36 30.18
N VAL A 548 -6.23 21.04 29.95
CA VAL A 548 -5.94 20.01 30.96
C VAL A 548 -4.48 20.08 31.43
N TRP A 549 -3.53 20.28 30.51
CA TRP A 549 -2.11 20.43 30.83
C TRP A 549 -1.83 21.70 31.64
N GLY A 550 -2.41 22.84 31.24
CA GLY A 550 -2.31 24.11 31.96
C GLY A 550 -2.95 24.05 33.35
N ALA A 551 -4.09 23.37 33.50
CA ALA A 551 -4.71 23.12 34.79
C ALA A 551 -3.88 22.19 35.68
N ARG A 552 -3.27 21.13 35.12
CA ARG A 552 -2.32 20.26 35.83
C ARG A 552 -1.09 21.02 36.33
N GLN A 553 -0.60 22.01 35.58
CA GLN A 553 0.51 22.87 36.01
C GLN A 553 0.07 23.86 37.11
N ALA A 554 -1.14 24.41 37.02
CA ALA A 554 -1.68 25.38 37.97
C ALA A 554 -2.18 24.77 39.30
N LEU A 555 -2.57 23.49 39.31
CA LEU A 555 -3.14 22.79 40.48
C LEU A 555 -2.13 22.00 41.32
N LYS A 556 -0.82 22.10 41.03
CA LYS A 556 0.26 21.48 41.81
C LYS A 556 0.24 21.76 43.33
N PRO A 557 -0.31 22.88 43.85
CA PRO A 557 -0.43 23.07 45.30
C PRO A 557 -1.69 22.45 45.95
N ALA A 558 -2.73 22.09 45.18
CA ALA A 558 -4.08 21.80 45.72
C ALA A 558 -4.51 20.32 45.62
N SER A 559 -3.69 19.45 45.03
CA SER A 559 -4.08 18.07 44.69
C SER A 559 -3.92 17.04 45.82
N ARG A 560 -3.77 17.46 47.09
CA ARG A 560 -3.74 16.53 48.24
C ARG A 560 -5.12 16.18 48.79
N ALA A 561 -6.18 16.93 48.44
CA ALA A 561 -7.51 16.78 49.07
C ALA A 561 -8.55 15.95 48.28
N VAL A 562 -8.32 15.64 46.99
CA VAL A 562 -9.36 15.03 46.11
C VAL A 562 -9.10 13.54 45.80
N LEU A 563 -8.02 12.97 46.35
CA LEU A 563 -7.61 11.57 46.11
C LEU A 563 -8.49 10.49 46.78
N SER A 564 -9.62 10.84 47.41
CA SER A 564 -10.52 9.87 48.06
C SER A 564 -11.58 9.26 47.12
N TYR A 565 -11.75 9.75 45.89
CA TYR A 565 -12.79 9.23 44.97
C TYR A 565 -12.30 8.15 44.00
N SER A 566 -10.97 7.97 43.85
CA SER A 566 -10.39 6.95 42.95
C SER A 566 -10.47 5.50 43.47
N ARG A 567 -10.95 5.31 44.71
CA ARG A 567 -11.18 4.00 45.36
C ARG A 567 -12.36 3.20 44.82
N ARG A 568 -13.11 3.69 43.83
CA ARG A 568 -14.16 2.93 43.14
C ARG A 568 -13.73 2.31 41.80
N MET A 569 -12.52 2.59 41.33
CA MET A 569 -11.94 1.93 40.16
C MET A 569 -11.07 0.71 40.53
N SER A 570 -10.86 0.47 41.83
CA SER A 570 -10.09 -0.67 42.35
C SER A 570 -10.79 -2.01 42.14
N ASP A 571 -12.12 -2.02 41.96
CA ASP A 571 -12.90 -3.25 41.80
C ASP A 571 -12.71 -3.87 40.41
N LEU A 572 -12.27 -3.08 39.42
CA LEU A 572 -11.91 -3.55 38.08
C LEU A 572 -10.51 -4.17 38.02
N LEU A 573 -9.62 -3.79 38.94
CA LEU A 573 -8.30 -4.41 39.10
C LEU A 573 -8.38 -5.74 39.88
N GLY A 574 -9.49 -5.97 40.60
CA GLY A 574 -9.82 -7.25 41.22
C GLY A 574 -9.87 -8.42 40.22
N ALA A 575 -10.23 -8.16 38.96
CA ALA A 575 -10.23 -9.16 37.89
C ALA A 575 -8.80 -9.55 37.43
N ILE A 576 -7.83 -8.63 37.53
CA ILE A 576 -6.41 -8.89 37.22
C ILE A 576 -5.76 -9.68 38.37
N GLY A 577 -6.22 -9.45 39.61
CA GLY A 577 -5.81 -10.21 40.79
C GLY A 577 -6.08 -11.71 40.69
N VAL A 578 -7.18 -12.13 40.04
CA VAL A 578 -7.52 -13.56 39.86
C VAL A 578 -6.57 -14.27 38.88
N SER A 579 -6.05 -13.56 37.88
CA SER A 579 -5.05 -14.12 36.94
C SER A 579 -3.64 -14.21 37.56
N LEU A 580 -3.33 -13.33 38.52
CA LEU A 580 -2.05 -13.36 39.25
C LEU A 580 -1.99 -14.52 40.27
N VAL A 581 -3.13 -14.90 40.87
CA VAL A 581 -3.24 -16.01 41.83
C VAL A 581 -2.95 -17.35 41.14
N ALA A 582 -3.37 -17.53 39.87
CA ALA A 582 -3.08 -18.74 39.09
C ALA A 582 -1.57 -18.88 38.74
N ALA A 583 -0.87 -17.78 38.51
CA ALA A 583 0.58 -17.77 38.24
C ALA A 583 1.41 -17.99 39.53
N VAL A 584 0.92 -17.51 40.67
CA VAL A 584 1.55 -17.68 41.99
C VAL A 584 1.43 -19.13 42.49
N SER A 585 0.34 -19.85 42.19
CA SER A 585 0.20 -21.27 42.50
C SER A 585 1.20 -22.19 41.77
N MET A 586 1.71 -21.77 40.60
CA MET A 586 2.72 -22.52 39.83
C MET A 586 4.16 -22.23 40.31
N ALA A 587 4.37 -21.08 40.95
CA ALA A 587 5.66 -20.64 41.49
C ALA A 587 5.98 -21.23 42.89
N ILE A 588 4.99 -21.82 43.56
CA ILE A 588 5.15 -22.47 44.88
C ILE A 588 5.78 -23.88 44.76
N THR A 589 5.92 -24.43 43.55
CA THR A 589 6.26 -25.87 43.35
C THR A 589 7.75 -26.19 43.25
N LEU A 590 8.69 -25.24 43.18
CA LEU A 590 10.13 -25.54 42.95
C LEU A 590 11.09 -24.96 44.00
N ASN A 591 10.63 -24.99 45.24
CA ASN A 591 11.34 -24.81 46.50
C ASN A 591 12.81 -25.31 46.48
N GLN A 592 13.81 -24.39 46.48
CA GLN A 592 14.98 -24.42 47.38
C GLN A 592 15.92 -23.19 47.24
N SER A 593 16.59 -22.89 48.34
CA SER A 593 17.34 -21.68 48.69
C SER A 593 18.77 -21.63 48.14
N LEU A 594 19.15 -20.52 47.48
CA LEU A 594 20.51 -20.26 47.04
C LEU A 594 21.09 -18.87 47.42
N PRO A 595 21.03 -18.38 48.69
CA PRO A 595 21.74 -17.18 49.09
C PRO A 595 23.03 -17.52 49.85
N GLU A 596 24.09 -17.94 49.15
CA GLU A 596 25.45 -17.87 49.75
C GLU A 596 26.65 -17.85 48.79
N LEU A 597 26.52 -18.12 47.49
CA LEU A 597 27.69 -18.41 46.63
C LEU A 597 28.19 -17.31 45.66
N LEU A 598 27.69 -16.08 45.71
CA LEU A 598 28.07 -15.06 44.71
C LEU A 598 28.52 -13.72 45.32
N ARG A 599 29.59 -13.78 46.11
CA ARG A 599 30.42 -12.61 46.45
C ARG A 599 31.81 -12.74 45.82
N ARG A 600 32.10 -11.76 44.94
CA ARG A 600 33.37 -11.30 44.33
C ARG A 600 33.60 -11.61 42.84
N ASP A 601 34.14 -10.57 42.22
CA ASP A 601 34.24 -10.26 40.81
C ASP A 601 35.34 -11.07 40.11
N LEU A 602 34.97 -11.67 38.96
CA LEU A 602 35.76 -12.29 37.87
C LEU A 602 35.09 -13.59 37.35
N PRO A 603 34.56 -14.50 38.20
CA PRO A 603 33.92 -15.74 37.75
C PRO A 603 32.62 -15.51 36.97
N ALA A 604 31.82 -14.50 37.34
CA ALA A 604 30.59 -14.17 36.64
C ALA A 604 30.83 -13.68 35.21
N LEU A 605 31.95 -13.00 34.94
CA LEU A 605 32.32 -12.56 33.59
C LEU A 605 32.78 -13.74 32.73
N LEU A 606 33.55 -14.67 33.30
CA LEU A 606 33.94 -15.91 32.63
C LEU A 606 32.74 -16.84 32.39
N ALA A 607 31.82 -16.94 33.35
CA ALA A 607 30.59 -17.71 33.21
C ALA A 607 29.67 -17.14 32.11
N THR A 608 29.49 -15.82 32.03
CA THR A 608 28.77 -15.17 30.93
C THR A 608 29.43 -15.48 29.57
N ALA A 609 30.75 -15.36 29.47
CA ALA A 609 31.49 -15.63 28.24
C ALA A 609 31.40 -17.11 27.81
N MET A 610 31.52 -18.05 28.76
CA MET A 610 31.38 -19.50 28.51
C MET A 610 29.95 -19.88 28.13
N THR A 611 28.95 -19.26 28.75
CA THR A 611 27.52 -19.52 28.45
C THR A 611 27.16 -19.06 27.05
N ILE A 612 27.67 -17.89 26.64
CA ILE A 612 27.49 -17.36 25.28
C ILE A 612 28.25 -18.21 24.25
N GLY A 613 29.49 -18.62 24.57
CA GLY A 613 30.24 -19.54 23.71
C GLY A 613 29.55 -20.90 23.54
N ALA A 614 28.92 -21.43 24.60
CA ALA A 614 28.16 -22.67 24.52
C ALA A 614 26.88 -22.54 23.68
N LEU A 615 26.19 -21.39 23.74
CA LEU A 615 25.02 -21.08 22.90
C LEU A 615 25.37 -21.11 21.41
N SER A 616 26.55 -20.66 21.02
CA SER A 616 26.98 -20.62 19.61
C SER A 616 27.36 -22.00 19.02
N PHE A 617 27.45 -23.06 19.83
CA PHE A 617 27.97 -24.37 19.39
C PHE A 617 27.08 -25.59 19.71
N SER A 618 25.92 -25.43 20.35
CA SER A 618 25.07 -26.57 20.76
C SER A 618 23.64 -26.53 20.17
N PRO A 619 23.25 -27.47 19.29
CA PRO A 619 21.91 -27.54 18.69
C PRO A 619 20.82 -28.12 19.62
N ALA A 620 21.14 -28.45 20.87
CA ALA A 620 20.15 -29.00 21.80
C ALA A 620 19.39 -27.87 22.52
N LEU A 621 18.11 -27.71 22.19
CA LEU A 621 17.19 -26.74 22.79
C LEU A 621 17.26 -26.68 24.34
N PRO A 622 17.35 -27.79 25.10
CA PRO A 622 17.43 -27.74 26.56
C PRO A 622 18.71 -27.05 27.08
N LEU A 623 19.86 -27.30 26.46
CA LEU A 623 21.13 -26.68 26.84
C LEU A 623 21.09 -25.16 26.58
N THR A 624 20.50 -24.78 25.46
CA THR A 624 20.28 -23.37 25.09
C THR A 624 19.37 -22.67 26.10
N LEU A 625 18.25 -23.28 26.49
CA LEU A 625 17.36 -22.71 27.51
C LEU A 625 18.02 -22.58 28.89
N ILE A 626 18.81 -23.57 29.31
CA ILE A 626 19.59 -23.52 30.56
C ILE A 626 20.61 -22.37 30.49
N ALA A 627 21.33 -22.24 29.38
CA ALA A 627 22.29 -21.17 29.17
C ALA A 627 21.61 -19.78 29.19
N LEU A 628 20.44 -19.62 28.56
CA LEU A 628 19.68 -18.38 28.61
C LEU A 628 19.15 -18.07 30.02
N LEU A 629 18.75 -19.09 30.79
CA LEU A 629 18.33 -18.92 32.18
C LEU A 629 19.51 -18.48 33.07
N ILE A 630 20.69 -19.11 32.93
CA ILE A 630 21.91 -18.71 33.64
C ILE A 630 22.26 -17.27 33.28
N LEU A 631 22.23 -16.93 31.99
CA LEU A 631 22.48 -15.57 31.52
C LEU A 631 21.48 -14.57 32.10
N TRP A 632 20.19 -14.91 32.12
CA TRP A 632 19.14 -14.10 32.73
C TRP A 632 19.38 -13.88 34.23
N LEU A 633 19.76 -14.93 34.98
CA LEU A 633 20.08 -14.84 36.41
C LEU A 633 21.29 -13.92 36.66
N LEU A 634 22.32 -14.00 35.80
CA LEU A 634 23.48 -13.11 35.88
C LEU A 634 23.08 -11.65 35.63
N ILE A 635 22.25 -11.39 34.63
CA ILE A 635 21.78 -10.04 34.28
C ILE A 635 20.80 -9.49 35.32
N TYR A 636 19.92 -10.31 35.88
CA TYR A 636 19.02 -9.95 36.98
C TYR A 636 19.79 -9.41 38.19
N ASN A 637 20.88 -10.11 38.54
CA ASN A 637 21.77 -9.68 39.61
C ASN A 637 22.57 -8.41 39.20
N ARG A 638 23.04 -8.35 37.95
CA ARG A 638 23.88 -7.25 37.44
C ARG A 638 23.44 -6.77 36.05
N PRO A 639 22.50 -5.81 35.97
CA PRO A 639 21.99 -5.32 34.69
C PRO A 639 23.04 -4.73 33.74
N LEU A 640 24.18 -4.25 34.29
CA LEU A 640 25.31 -3.76 33.49
C LEU A 640 25.88 -4.83 32.56
N ILE A 641 25.85 -6.11 32.94
CA ILE A 641 26.27 -7.23 32.07
C ILE A 641 25.37 -7.27 30.84
N GLY A 642 24.06 -7.16 31.02
CA GLY A 642 23.09 -7.13 29.93
C GLY A 642 23.32 -5.96 28.97
N LEU A 643 23.49 -4.75 29.52
CA LEU A 643 23.81 -3.55 28.74
C LEU A 643 25.13 -3.70 27.95
N ALA A 644 26.17 -4.28 28.57
CA ALA A 644 27.45 -4.54 27.91
C ALA A 644 27.29 -5.56 26.75
N LEU A 645 26.50 -6.60 26.96
CA LEU A 645 26.23 -7.59 25.90
C LEU A 645 25.47 -6.99 24.72
N VAL A 646 24.50 -6.11 24.97
CA VAL A 646 23.81 -5.38 23.89
C VAL A 646 24.82 -4.55 23.07
N VAL A 647 25.71 -3.80 23.74
CA VAL A 647 26.75 -3.03 23.04
C VAL A 647 27.69 -3.94 22.24
N PHE A 648 28.18 -5.03 22.84
CA PHE A 648 29.12 -5.95 22.20
C PHE A 648 28.53 -6.67 20.98
N TRP A 649 27.30 -7.15 21.09
CA TRP A 649 26.63 -7.93 20.04
C TRP A 649 26.02 -7.07 18.94
N SER A 650 25.90 -5.76 19.13
CA SER A 650 25.31 -4.85 18.13
C SER A 650 25.89 -4.98 16.71
N PRO A 651 27.22 -5.05 16.46
CA PRO A 651 27.76 -5.24 15.11
C PRO A 651 27.62 -6.65 14.54
N PHE A 652 27.20 -7.64 15.35
CA PHE A 652 27.10 -9.05 14.95
C PHE A 652 25.65 -9.49 14.65
N PHE A 653 24.77 -8.54 14.35
CA PHE A 653 23.34 -8.81 14.14
C PHE A 653 23.03 -9.72 12.94
N LEU A 654 23.96 -9.84 11.97
CA LEU A 654 23.84 -10.75 10.82
C LEU A 654 24.16 -12.22 11.16
N ALA A 655 24.57 -12.52 12.39
CA ALA A 655 24.82 -13.88 12.88
C ALA A 655 23.76 -14.25 13.95
N PRO A 656 22.54 -14.65 13.55
CA PRO A 656 21.49 -15.02 14.50
C PRO A 656 21.76 -16.38 15.16
N LEU A 657 21.18 -16.56 16.35
CA LEU A 657 21.14 -17.82 17.07
C LEU A 657 19.88 -18.61 16.65
N ASP A 658 20.06 -19.83 16.13
CA ASP A 658 18.96 -20.71 15.73
C ASP A 658 18.32 -21.40 16.95
N LEU A 659 17.11 -20.97 17.32
CA LEU A 659 16.25 -21.55 18.35
C LEU A 659 15.26 -22.56 17.75
N HIS A 660 15.78 -23.51 16.97
CA HIS A 660 15.05 -24.60 16.28
C HIS A 660 14.00 -24.12 15.24
N VAL A 661 13.04 -23.28 15.64
CA VAL A 661 11.95 -22.73 14.82
C VAL A 661 12.19 -21.24 14.48
N TYR A 662 12.97 -20.52 15.28
CA TYR A 662 13.21 -19.08 15.11
C TYR A 662 14.70 -18.75 15.17
N ALA A 663 15.18 -17.82 14.34
CA ALA A 663 16.54 -17.29 14.41
C ALA A 663 16.51 -15.87 15.00
N LEU A 664 17.15 -15.66 16.15
CA LEU A 664 17.20 -14.35 16.82
C LEU A 664 18.64 -13.81 16.87
N PRO A 665 18.90 -12.58 16.40
CA PRO A 665 20.18 -11.91 16.63
C PRO A 665 20.54 -11.86 18.11
N MET A 666 21.81 -12.09 18.44
CA MET A 666 22.27 -12.06 19.84
C MET A 666 22.04 -10.70 20.51
N VAL A 667 22.03 -9.60 19.74
CA VAL A 667 21.70 -8.26 20.25
C VAL A 667 20.22 -8.11 20.64
N GLU A 668 19.31 -8.71 19.87
CA GLU A 668 17.88 -8.75 20.17
C GLU A 668 17.66 -9.55 21.46
N LEU A 669 18.26 -10.74 21.53
CA LEU A 669 18.19 -11.61 22.71
C LEU A 669 18.76 -10.95 23.97
N ALA A 670 19.94 -10.32 23.87
CA ALA A 670 20.54 -9.59 24.97
C ALA A 670 19.66 -8.41 25.43
N THR A 671 19.01 -7.71 24.50
CA THR A 671 18.12 -6.58 24.81
C THR A 671 16.89 -7.05 25.57
N LEU A 672 16.22 -8.10 25.09
CA LEU A 672 15.01 -8.66 25.69
C LEU A 672 15.27 -9.33 27.05
N ILE A 673 16.38 -10.06 27.19
CA ILE A 673 16.79 -10.64 28.49
C ILE A 673 17.09 -9.51 29.49
N THR A 674 17.77 -8.45 29.05
CA THR A 674 18.05 -7.30 29.93
C THR A 674 16.77 -6.58 30.34
N LEU A 675 15.84 -6.36 29.40
CA LEU A 675 14.54 -5.74 29.69
C LEU A 675 13.75 -6.58 30.70
N SER A 676 13.59 -7.89 30.45
CA SER A 676 12.85 -8.77 31.34
C SER A 676 13.46 -8.83 32.75
N ALA A 677 14.78 -8.94 32.85
CA ALA A 677 15.49 -8.92 34.13
C ALA A 677 15.25 -7.61 34.92
N VAL A 678 15.27 -6.45 34.25
CA VAL A 678 15.02 -5.15 34.87
C VAL A 678 13.56 -4.99 35.29
N LEU A 679 12.60 -5.40 34.45
CA LEU A 679 11.17 -5.35 34.76
C LEU A 679 10.81 -6.23 35.95
N VAL A 680 11.28 -7.48 35.98
CA VAL A 680 11.05 -8.41 37.09
C VAL A 680 11.67 -7.87 38.38
N LYS A 681 12.90 -7.34 38.31
CA LYS A 681 13.54 -6.71 39.47
C LYS A 681 12.76 -5.50 39.97
N GLY A 682 12.23 -4.67 39.07
CA GLY A 682 11.37 -3.53 39.39
C GLY A 682 10.06 -3.96 40.07
N PHE A 683 9.41 -4.99 39.53
CA PHE A 683 8.18 -5.57 40.09
C PHE A 683 8.39 -6.08 41.51
N PHE A 684 9.44 -6.88 41.76
CA PHE A 684 9.75 -7.37 43.11
C PHE A 684 10.08 -6.25 44.10
N HIS A 685 10.80 -5.21 43.67
CA HIS A 685 11.07 -4.05 44.53
C HIS A 685 9.79 -3.28 44.89
N TRP A 686 8.88 -3.11 43.93
CA TRP A 686 7.57 -2.49 44.14
C TRP A 686 6.69 -3.32 45.09
N MET A 687 6.60 -4.63 44.86
CA MET A 687 5.79 -5.57 45.65
C MET A 687 6.28 -5.66 47.11
N LEU A 688 7.60 -5.70 47.33
CA LEU A 688 8.20 -5.85 48.66
C LEU A 688 8.35 -4.54 49.44
N ARG A 689 7.84 -3.40 48.93
CA ARG A 689 7.93 -2.05 49.54
C ARG A 689 9.33 -1.64 50.00
N LYS A 690 10.38 -2.22 49.41
CA LYS A 690 11.76 -1.82 49.75
C LYS A 690 11.99 -0.41 49.19
N PRO A 691 12.62 0.52 49.94
CA PRO A 691 12.90 1.86 49.44
C PRO A 691 13.64 1.76 48.10
N GLN A 692 13.11 2.42 47.07
CA GLN A 692 13.61 2.41 45.69
C GLN A 692 15.01 3.06 45.61
N ARG A 693 16.04 2.34 46.07
CA ARG A 693 17.44 2.73 45.90
C ARG A 693 18.00 2.37 44.51
N ALA A 694 17.22 1.74 43.63
CA ALA A 694 17.68 1.23 42.33
C ALA A 694 17.17 2.01 41.08
N LEU A 695 16.05 2.72 41.15
CA LEU A 695 15.46 3.46 40.02
C LEU A 695 15.44 4.96 40.32
N GLN A 696 15.84 5.82 39.37
CA GLN A 696 15.85 7.28 39.59
C GLN A 696 14.46 7.83 39.98
N PRO A 697 14.35 8.99 40.66
CA PRO A 697 13.10 9.77 40.75
C PRO A 697 12.49 10.00 39.35
N PRO A 698 11.22 10.43 39.23
CA PRO A 698 10.53 10.52 37.93
C PRO A 698 11.39 11.22 36.88
N LEU A 699 11.61 10.54 35.74
CA LEU A 699 12.46 11.04 34.67
C LEU A 699 12.01 12.44 34.25
N ASN A 700 12.93 13.42 34.34
CA ASN A 700 12.73 14.69 33.68
C ASN A 700 12.81 14.45 32.17
N TRP A 701 11.67 14.66 31.50
CA TRP A 701 11.53 14.57 30.05
C TRP A 701 12.44 15.60 29.38
N SER A 702 13.30 15.13 28.49
CA SER A 702 14.15 15.96 27.65
C SER A 702 13.64 16.01 26.22
N ALA A 703 14.18 16.93 25.41
CA ALA A 703 13.88 17.00 23.99
C ALA A 703 14.32 15.73 23.23
N VAL A 704 15.38 15.07 23.70
CA VAL A 704 15.82 13.77 23.19
C VAL A 704 14.76 12.71 23.42
N ASP A 705 14.24 12.61 24.66
CA ASP A 705 13.20 11.62 24.99
C ASP A 705 11.94 11.85 24.15
N GLY A 706 11.53 13.11 24.00
CA GLY A 706 10.41 13.50 23.14
C GLY A 706 10.64 13.12 21.67
N GLY A 707 11.84 13.38 21.13
CA GLY A 707 12.20 13.01 19.77
C GLY A 707 12.25 11.51 19.53
N MET A 708 12.79 10.72 20.48
CA MET A 708 12.80 9.25 20.42
C MET A 708 11.36 8.68 20.43
N VAL A 709 10.50 9.17 21.33
CA VAL A 709 9.11 8.74 21.40
C VAL A 709 8.34 9.15 20.14
N LEU A 710 8.55 10.36 19.63
CA LEU A 710 7.95 10.81 18.38
C LEU A 710 8.36 9.90 17.21
N MET A 711 9.64 9.54 17.12
CA MET A 711 10.15 8.62 16.10
C MET A 711 9.45 7.24 16.16
N LEU A 712 9.23 6.71 17.37
CA LEU A 712 8.50 5.46 17.57
C LEU A 712 7.03 5.56 17.15
N ILE A 713 6.36 6.65 17.53
CA ILE A 713 4.95 6.90 17.18
C ILE A 713 4.81 7.01 15.66
N LEU A 714 5.69 7.78 15.02
CA LEU A 714 5.68 7.94 13.56
C LEU A 714 5.98 6.62 12.85
N GLY A 715 6.93 5.83 13.35
CA GLY A 715 7.20 4.50 12.83
C GLY A 715 5.99 3.58 12.91
N ALA A 716 5.32 3.52 14.05
CA ALA A 716 4.09 2.74 14.23
C ALA A 716 2.95 3.25 13.34
N LEU A 717 2.78 4.57 13.23
CA LEU A 717 1.76 5.19 12.39
C LEU A 717 2.02 4.91 10.91
N SER A 718 3.29 4.87 10.49
CA SER A 718 3.66 4.60 9.09
C SER A 718 3.21 3.25 8.56
N LEU A 719 2.95 2.28 9.44
CA LEU A 719 2.38 0.99 9.05
C LEU A 719 1.00 1.12 8.40
N THR A 720 0.25 2.19 8.70
CA THR A 720 -1.09 2.41 8.15
C THR A 720 -1.10 2.77 6.67
N TRP A 721 0.03 3.21 6.10
CA TRP A 721 0.17 3.53 4.67
C TRP A 721 1.36 2.84 3.98
N SER A 722 2.05 1.94 4.68
CA SER A 722 3.18 1.20 4.10
C SER A 722 2.68 0.14 3.12
N GLY A 723 3.12 0.20 1.85
CA GLY A 723 2.72 -0.78 0.83
C GLY A 723 3.17 -2.22 1.14
N GLN A 724 4.34 -2.38 1.77
CA GLN A 724 4.89 -3.65 2.19
C GLN A 724 4.88 -3.76 3.73
N ILE A 725 3.82 -4.35 4.29
CA ILE A 725 3.61 -4.42 5.74
C ILE A 725 4.59 -5.33 6.48
N ASN A 726 4.98 -6.47 5.89
CA ASN A 726 5.89 -7.42 6.55
C ASN A 726 7.30 -6.84 6.72
N PRO A 727 7.92 -6.24 5.68
CA PRO A 727 9.19 -5.52 5.85
C PRO A 727 9.08 -4.33 6.81
N ALA A 728 8.01 -3.53 6.72
CA ALA A 728 7.80 -2.37 7.58
C ALA A 728 7.67 -2.73 9.08
N THR A 729 6.92 -3.79 9.40
CA THR A 729 6.74 -4.27 10.78
C THR A 729 8.04 -4.85 11.35
N ARG A 730 8.81 -5.57 10.52
CA ARG A 730 10.16 -6.01 10.88
C ARG A 730 11.03 -4.81 11.22
N GLU A 731 11.08 -3.81 10.33
CA GLU A 731 11.91 -2.63 10.52
C GLU A 731 11.52 -1.82 11.77
N LEU A 732 10.22 -1.63 12.01
CA LEU A 732 9.72 -1.02 13.25
C LEU A 732 10.27 -1.74 14.49
N ARG A 733 10.26 -3.07 14.47
CA ARG A 733 10.77 -3.88 15.59
C ARG A 733 12.27 -3.69 15.78
N ILE A 734 13.06 -3.97 14.74
CA ILE A 734 14.52 -4.09 14.85
C ILE A 734 15.26 -2.74 14.85
N LEU A 735 14.69 -1.69 14.23
CA LEU A 735 15.37 -0.38 14.11
C LEU A 735 14.78 0.69 15.01
N LEU A 736 13.54 0.53 15.50
CA LEU A 736 12.92 1.51 16.41
C LEU A 736 12.66 0.90 17.79
N ILE A 737 11.83 -0.15 17.91
CA ILE A 737 11.41 -0.67 19.21
C ILE A 737 12.62 -1.17 20.03
N GLU A 738 13.42 -2.08 19.48
CA GLU A 738 14.52 -2.70 20.23
C GLU A 738 15.64 -1.70 20.61
N PRO A 739 16.15 -0.83 19.70
CA PRO A 739 17.12 0.19 20.08
C PRO A 739 16.56 1.22 21.07
N LEU A 740 15.27 1.56 21.00
CA LEU A 740 14.64 2.48 21.96
C LEU A 740 14.40 1.83 23.32
N ILE A 741 14.14 0.52 23.38
CA ILE A 741 14.17 -0.24 24.63
C ILE A 741 15.56 -0.13 25.25
N PHE A 742 16.62 -0.33 24.45
CA PHE A 742 17.99 -0.18 24.93
C PHE A 742 18.29 1.25 25.42
N TYR A 743 17.86 2.28 24.69
CA TYR A 743 17.92 3.68 25.14
C TYR A 743 17.20 3.88 26.48
N ALA A 744 15.99 3.34 26.63
CA ALA A 744 15.21 3.43 27.87
C ALA A 744 15.91 2.71 29.03
N LEU A 745 16.52 1.55 28.79
CA LEU A 745 17.31 0.82 29.79
C LEU A 745 18.53 1.64 30.24
N LEU A 746 19.26 2.26 29.31
CA LEU A 746 20.37 3.16 29.63
C LEU A 746 19.92 4.40 30.42
N ARG A 747 18.77 4.99 30.06
CA ARG A 747 18.21 6.19 30.74
C ARG A 747 17.68 5.93 32.14
N THR A 748 17.18 4.72 32.38
CA THR A 748 16.58 4.32 33.66
C THR A 748 17.59 3.68 34.61
N ALA A 749 18.68 3.12 34.08
CA ALA A 749 19.76 2.56 34.87
C ALA A 749 20.51 3.64 35.67
N ARG A 750 20.74 3.39 36.97
CA ARG A 750 21.61 4.23 37.82
C ARG A 750 23.09 3.90 37.55
N LEU A 751 23.60 4.35 36.41
CA LEU A 751 24.99 4.13 35.97
C LEU A 751 25.93 5.19 36.53
N ARG A 752 27.07 4.77 37.08
CA ARG A 752 28.18 5.65 37.45
C ARG A 752 29.06 5.97 36.24
N VAL A 753 29.95 6.95 36.36
CA VAL A 753 30.89 7.30 35.27
C VAL A 753 31.76 6.10 34.88
N GLU A 754 32.15 5.26 35.85
CA GLU A 754 32.92 4.04 35.61
C GLU A 754 32.10 2.97 34.86
N ASP A 755 30.79 2.93 35.05
CA ASP A 755 29.92 1.99 34.33
C ASP A 755 29.77 2.43 32.86
N TRP A 756 29.61 3.72 32.61
CA TRP A 756 29.66 4.28 31.26
C TRP A 756 31.00 4.03 30.58
N GLN A 757 32.11 4.18 31.31
CA GLN A 757 33.43 3.83 30.81
C GLN A 757 33.51 2.37 30.38
N ARG A 758 33.04 1.43 31.20
CA ARG A 758 33.03 -0.01 30.85
C ARG A 758 32.22 -0.27 29.58
N LEU A 759 31.08 0.40 29.40
CA LEU A 759 30.29 0.26 28.17
C LEU A 759 31.02 0.81 26.94
N VAL A 760 31.75 1.93 27.08
CA VAL A 760 32.62 2.46 26.01
C VAL A 760 33.80 1.52 25.72
N ASP A 761 34.44 0.95 26.74
CA ASP A 761 35.49 -0.06 26.56
C ASP A 761 34.95 -1.25 25.76
N VAL A 762 33.74 -1.72 26.08
CA VAL A 762 33.07 -2.80 25.34
C VAL A 762 32.76 -2.42 23.90
N LEU A 763 32.33 -1.17 23.64
CA LEU A 763 32.13 -0.67 22.27
C LEU A 763 33.45 -0.69 21.46
N LEU A 764 34.57 -0.28 22.06
CA LEU A 764 35.88 -0.32 21.42
C LEU A 764 36.39 -1.75 21.21
N ILE A 765 36.14 -2.65 22.17
CA ILE A 765 36.44 -4.08 22.04
C ILE A 765 35.62 -4.69 20.89
N ALA A 766 34.33 -4.36 20.79
CA ALA A 766 33.49 -4.82 19.68
C ALA A 766 34.02 -4.32 18.33
N GLY A 767 34.37 -3.03 18.24
CA GLY A 767 35.01 -2.44 17.05
C GLY A 767 36.31 -3.15 16.65
N ALA A 768 37.20 -3.40 17.62
CA ALA A 768 38.44 -4.12 17.36
C ALA A 768 38.19 -5.59 16.98
N ALA A 769 37.25 -6.27 17.62
CA ALA A 769 36.90 -7.65 17.32
C ALA A 769 36.41 -7.82 15.89
N VAL A 770 35.52 -6.93 15.43
CA VAL A 770 35.07 -6.92 14.03
C VAL A 770 36.26 -6.70 13.09
N VAL A 771 37.16 -5.75 13.36
CA VAL A 771 38.35 -5.57 12.50
C VAL A 771 39.23 -6.81 12.46
N LEU A 772 39.50 -7.44 13.61
CA LEU A 772 40.35 -8.62 13.69
C LEU A 772 39.75 -9.81 12.94
N ILE A 773 38.43 -10.05 13.07
CA ILE A 773 37.70 -11.08 12.33
C ILE A 773 37.84 -10.83 10.82
N GLY A 774 37.62 -9.60 10.38
CA GLY A 774 37.79 -9.24 8.97
C GLY A 774 39.22 -9.40 8.47
N LEU A 775 40.22 -9.03 9.28
CA LEU A 775 41.64 -9.14 8.90
C LEU A 775 42.07 -10.60 8.73
N VAL A 776 41.53 -11.51 9.54
CA VAL A 776 41.73 -12.96 9.34
C VAL A 776 41.22 -13.36 7.96
N GLY A 777 40.00 -12.99 7.58
CA GLY A 777 39.46 -13.23 6.22
C GLY A 777 40.28 -12.55 5.11
N PHE A 778 40.78 -11.33 5.38
CA PHE A 778 41.64 -10.58 4.46
C PHE A 778 42.94 -11.32 4.14
N VAL A 779 43.57 -11.93 5.14
CA VAL A 779 44.80 -12.71 4.98
C VAL A 779 44.54 -14.10 4.39
N THR A 780 43.49 -14.81 4.84
CA THR A 780 43.25 -16.21 4.46
C THR A 780 42.56 -16.39 3.11
N GLY A 781 42.08 -15.33 2.48
CA GLY A 781 41.29 -15.47 1.25
C GLY A 781 39.82 -15.84 1.51
N GLY A 782 39.40 -15.89 2.77
CA GLY A 782 38.06 -16.32 3.18
C GLY A 782 36.97 -15.23 3.09
N SER A 783 35.82 -15.53 3.68
CA SER A 783 34.66 -14.62 3.80
C SER A 783 35.01 -13.31 4.52
N GLY A 784 34.29 -12.22 4.21
CA GLY A 784 34.49 -10.90 4.83
C GLY A 784 35.38 -9.94 4.04
N VAL A 785 35.70 -10.28 2.78
CA VAL A 785 36.45 -9.43 1.83
C VAL A 785 35.63 -9.26 0.56
N SER A 786 35.46 -8.02 0.08
CA SER A 786 34.91 -7.78 -1.27
C SER A 786 36.02 -7.38 -2.23
N VAL A 787 35.87 -7.79 -3.49
CA VAL A 787 36.64 -7.28 -4.61
C VAL A 787 35.79 -6.18 -5.24
N ALA A 788 36.22 -4.92 -5.17
CA ALA A 788 35.51 -3.83 -5.84
C ALA A 788 35.97 -3.71 -7.32
N GLU A 789 35.24 -2.93 -8.13
CA GLU A 789 35.26 -2.90 -9.62
C GLU A 789 36.64 -2.93 -10.32
N GLN A 790 37.72 -2.52 -9.65
CA GLN A 790 39.09 -2.50 -10.17
C GLN A 790 40.01 -3.58 -9.56
N GLY A 791 39.47 -4.66 -8.98
CA GLY A 791 40.24 -5.79 -8.46
C GLY A 791 40.86 -5.63 -7.05
N SER A 792 40.76 -4.44 -6.43
CA SER A 792 41.30 -4.21 -5.07
C SER A 792 40.39 -4.76 -3.97
N ARG A 793 40.99 -5.51 -3.03
CA ARG A 793 40.35 -6.16 -1.87
C ARG A 793 39.98 -5.13 -0.80
N ARG A 794 38.74 -5.20 -0.29
CA ARG A 794 38.20 -4.31 0.76
C ARG A 794 37.74 -5.11 1.97
N LEU A 795 37.99 -4.56 3.15
CA LEU A 795 37.57 -5.15 4.41
C LEU A 795 36.07 -4.93 4.64
N MET A 796 35.29 -6.01 4.80
CA MET A 796 33.87 -5.97 5.17
C MET A 796 33.60 -6.67 6.52
N SER A 797 34.44 -7.64 6.90
CA SER A 797 34.29 -8.46 8.10
C SER A 797 32.94 -9.17 8.16
N VAL A 798 32.09 -8.84 9.15
CA VAL A 798 30.80 -9.49 9.42
C VAL A 798 29.65 -8.82 8.65
N TYR A 799 29.95 -7.78 7.88
CA TYR A 799 28.98 -7.03 7.08
C TYR A 799 28.97 -7.47 5.63
N THR A 800 27.87 -7.14 4.93
CA THR A 800 27.70 -7.35 3.49
C THR A 800 28.40 -6.30 2.63
N SER A 801 28.82 -5.17 3.21
CA SER A 801 29.53 -4.10 2.51
C SER A 801 30.64 -3.49 3.37
N ALA A 802 31.71 -3.05 2.72
CA ALA A 802 32.82 -2.36 3.40
C ALA A 802 32.40 -0.99 3.95
N ASN A 803 31.37 -0.36 3.35
CA ASN A 803 30.84 0.93 3.83
C ASN A 803 30.09 0.75 5.16
N ASN A 804 29.33 -0.33 5.34
CA ASN A 804 28.65 -0.64 6.61
C ASN A 804 29.65 -0.79 7.76
N LEU A 805 30.76 -1.52 7.51
CA LEU A 805 31.85 -1.62 8.47
C LEU A 805 32.43 -0.24 8.83
N ALA A 806 32.68 0.60 7.82
CA ALA A 806 33.25 1.93 8.03
C ALA A 806 32.32 2.86 8.83
N LEU A 807 31.00 2.76 8.62
CA LEU A 807 29.99 3.51 9.36
C LEU A 807 30.01 3.21 10.86
N PHE A 808 30.14 1.93 11.22
CA PHE A 808 30.26 1.49 12.60
C PHE A 808 31.59 1.95 13.23
N LEU A 809 32.72 1.61 12.60
CA LEU A 809 34.06 1.92 13.14
C LEU A 809 34.30 3.43 13.29
N GLY A 810 33.75 4.26 12.38
CA GLY A 810 33.84 5.72 12.47
C GLY A 810 33.14 6.30 13.70
N ARG A 811 32.18 5.59 14.31
CA ARG A 811 31.51 5.98 15.56
C ARG A 811 32.25 5.49 16.80
N CYS A 812 32.99 4.39 16.68
CA CYS A 812 33.82 3.86 17.76
C CYS A 812 35.09 4.70 17.96
N LEU A 813 35.78 5.06 16.88
CA LEU A 813 37.11 5.68 16.94
C LEU A 813 37.17 6.98 17.77
N PRO A 814 36.20 7.93 17.70
CA PRO A 814 36.22 9.14 18.50
C PRO A 814 36.25 8.89 20.01
N PHE A 815 35.60 7.82 20.50
CA PHE A 815 35.69 7.43 21.91
C PHE A 815 37.11 7.01 22.30
N GLY A 816 37.76 6.21 21.46
CA GLY A 816 39.13 5.76 21.70
C GLY A 816 40.12 6.92 21.75
N VAL A 817 40.04 7.85 20.80
CA VAL A 817 40.86 9.07 20.79
C VAL A 817 40.58 9.95 22.01
N ALA A 818 39.31 10.14 22.40
CA ALA A 818 38.97 10.90 23.59
C ALA A 818 39.54 10.27 24.88
N LEU A 819 39.54 8.94 25.01
CA LEU A 819 40.15 8.27 26.15
C LEU A 819 41.67 8.47 26.21
N ILE A 820 42.36 8.45 25.07
CA ILE A 820 43.82 8.70 25.01
C ILE A 820 44.14 10.11 25.51
N LEU A 821 43.36 11.10 25.08
CA LEU A 821 43.60 12.51 25.38
C LEU A 821 43.23 12.87 26.83
N PHE A 822 42.03 12.49 27.27
CA PHE A 822 41.44 12.98 28.52
C PHE A 822 41.50 11.99 29.68
N ALA A 823 41.47 10.67 29.45
CA ALA A 823 41.24 9.73 30.55
C ALA A 823 42.41 9.68 31.56
N PRO A 824 42.13 9.51 32.87
CA PRO A 824 43.17 9.37 33.87
C PRO A 824 43.78 7.95 33.85
N GLY A 825 45.10 7.87 34.09
CA GLY A 825 45.86 6.62 34.25
C GLY A 825 46.49 6.08 32.95
N ARG A 826 47.79 5.75 33.01
CA ARG A 826 48.55 5.16 31.90
C ARG A 826 47.97 3.86 31.32
N PRO A 827 47.55 2.84 32.11
CA PRO A 827 47.11 1.57 31.53
C PRO A 827 45.85 1.74 30.68
N ARG A 828 44.94 2.63 31.08
CA ARG A 828 43.71 2.94 30.32
C ARG A 828 44.03 3.60 28.98
N LYS A 829 44.97 4.57 28.97
CA LYS A 829 45.43 5.21 27.73
C LYS A 829 46.09 4.23 26.78
N ILE A 830 46.90 3.30 27.29
CA ILE A 830 47.54 2.27 26.47
C ILE A 830 46.50 1.31 25.88
N GLY A 831 45.56 0.81 26.71
CA GLY A 831 44.49 -0.07 26.23
C GLY A 831 43.61 0.59 25.16
N ALA A 832 43.16 1.83 25.41
CA ALA A 832 42.43 2.61 24.42
C ALA A 832 43.27 2.87 23.16
N GLY A 833 44.57 3.14 23.29
CA GLY A 833 45.51 3.31 22.19
C GLY A 833 45.59 2.09 21.26
N ILE A 834 45.74 0.89 21.84
CA ILE A 834 45.79 -0.37 21.08
C ILE A 834 44.47 -0.59 20.32
N LEU A 835 43.33 -0.47 21.00
CA LEU A 835 42.02 -0.65 20.36
C LEU A 835 41.77 0.38 19.26
N THR A 836 42.11 1.65 19.51
CA THR A 836 41.97 2.74 18.53
C THR A 836 42.85 2.51 17.30
N LEU A 837 44.08 2.00 17.48
CA LEU A 837 44.98 1.67 16.37
C LEU A 837 44.40 0.55 15.49
N ILE A 838 43.85 -0.51 16.11
CA ILE A 838 43.20 -1.61 15.38
C ILE A 838 41.99 -1.08 14.60
N ILE A 839 41.11 -0.31 15.25
CA ILE A 839 39.92 0.29 14.60
C ILE A 839 40.36 1.22 13.44
N GLY A 840 41.38 2.05 13.64
CA GLY A 840 41.92 2.95 12.63
C GLY A 840 42.50 2.21 11.42
N ALA A 841 43.23 1.12 11.65
CA ALA A 841 43.73 0.26 10.57
C ALA A 841 42.56 -0.37 9.79
N GLY A 842 41.54 -0.89 10.50
CA GLY A 842 40.34 -1.43 9.88
C GLY A 842 39.62 -0.41 8.98
N LEU A 843 39.44 0.83 9.47
CA LEU A 843 38.86 1.94 8.70
C LEU A 843 39.61 2.20 7.39
N LEU A 844 40.94 2.18 7.40
CA LEU A 844 41.74 2.35 6.18
C LEU A 844 41.51 1.21 5.19
N PHE A 845 41.44 -0.05 5.67
CA PHE A 845 41.18 -1.21 4.81
C PHE A 845 39.75 -1.29 4.26
N THR A 846 38.78 -0.57 4.85
CA THR A 846 37.43 -0.46 4.25
C THR A 846 37.44 0.32 2.92
N GLN A 847 38.41 1.23 2.76
CA GLN A 847 38.49 2.17 1.64
C GLN A 847 37.18 2.95 1.40
N SER A 848 36.41 3.24 2.46
CA SER A 848 35.18 4.05 2.35
C SER A 848 35.49 5.54 2.25
N ALA A 849 35.20 6.15 1.10
CA ALA A 849 35.41 7.59 0.88
C ALA A 849 34.60 8.45 1.86
N GLY A 850 33.34 8.10 2.13
CA GLY A 850 32.50 8.80 3.09
C GLY A 850 33.07 8.80 4.51
N ALA A 851 33.65 7.67 4.93
CA ALA A 851 34.31 7.56 6.22
C ALA A 851 35.60 8.39 6.28
N LEU A 852 36.49 8.24 5.29
CA LEU A 852 37.83 8.83 5.32
C LEU A 852 37.85 10.34 5.05
N ILE A 853 36.92 10.85 4.23
CA ILE A 853 36.90 12.26 3.80
C ILE A 853 35.96 13.10 4.68
N LEU A 854 34.83 12.54 5.14
CA LEU A 854 33.81 13.30 5.88
C LEU A 854 33.69 12.87 7.34
N GLY A 855 33.35 11.60 7.58
CA GLY A 855 33.02 11.10 8.91
C GLY A 855 34.16 11.22 9.93
N LEU A 856 35.31 10.60 9.59
CA LEU A 856 36.48 10.55 10.45
C LEU A 856 37.06 11.94 10.74
N PRO A 857 37.32 12.81 9.73
CA PRO A 857 37.80 14.16 10.00
C PRO A 857 36.86 14.98 10.87
N ALA A 858 35.53 14.91 10.65
CA ALA A 858 34.56 15.62 11.47
C ALA A 858 34.57 15.15 12.93
N GLY A 859 34.58 13.83 13.16
CA GLY A 859 34.63 13.26 14.51
C GLY A 859 35.92 13.63 15.26
N LEU A 860 37.07 13.52 14.60
CA LEU A 860 38.37 13.87 15.20
C LEU A 860 38.52 15.37 15.44
N ALA A 861 38.03 16.22 14.52
CA ALA A 861 38.05 17.67 14.68
C ALA A 861 37.30 18.10 15.95
N VAL A 862 36.11 17.53 16.19
CA VAL A 862 35.34 17.83 17.41
C VAL A 862 36.11 17.41 18.66
N VAL A 863 36.63 16.18 18.71
CA VAL A 863 37.42 15.71 19.88
C VAL A 863 38.67 16.57 20.11
N ALA A 864 39.37 16.96 19.05
CA ALA A 864 40.60 17.76 19.14
C ALA A 864 40.32 19.21 19.59
N LEU A 865 39.26 19.85 19.07
CA LEU A 865 38.83 21.19 19.50
C LEU A 865 38.41 21.24 20.97
N LEU A 866 37.79 20.16 21.44
CA LEU A 866 37.40 19.97 22.83
C LEU A 866 38.63 19.72 23.73
N TRP A 867 39.68 19.10 23.21
CA TRP A 867 40.92 18.85 23.98
C TRP A 867 41.72 20.12 24.21
N ASP A 868 42.02 20.85 23.13
CA ASP A 868 42.68 22.15 23.19
C ASP A 868 42.33 22.94 21.93
N ARG A 869 41.84 24.17 22.09
CA ARG A 869 41.36 24.96 20.96
C ARG A 869 42.47 25.27 19.94
N ARG A 870 43.71 25.56 20.38
CA ARG A 870 44.81 25.93 19.48
C ARG A 870 45.33 24.71 18.74
N ARG A 871 45.61 23.62 19.46
CA ARG A 871 46.06 22.35 18.87
C ARG A 871 44.97 21.71 18.01
N GLY A 872 43.71 21.85 18.39
CA GLY A 872 42.55 21.41 17.61
C GLY A 872 42.47 22.11 16.25
N LEU A 873 42.70 23.42 16.18
CA LEU A 873 42.78 24.14 14.90
C LEU A 873 43.95 23.64 14.03
N ILE A 874 45.09 23.29 14.64
CA ILE A 874 46.21 22.67 13.92
C ILE A 874 45.80 21.30 13.37
N VAL A 875 45.16 20.45 14.17
CA VAL A 875 44.66 19.13 13.73
C VAL A 875 43.69 19.28 12.55
N ILE A 876 42.77 20.25 12.61
CA ILE A 876 41.87 20.55 11.49
C ILE A 876 42.65 20.97 10.25
N GLY A 877 43.65 21.85 10.40
CA GLY A 877 44.53 22.26 9.30
C GLY A 877 45.27 21.08 8.67
N VAL A 878 45.83 20.18 9.50
CA VAL A 878 46.51 18.96 9.04
C VAL A 878 45.54 18.02 8.33
N LEU A 879 44.36 17.77 8.89
CA LEU A 879 43.33 16.95 8.25
C LEU A 879 42.90 17.55 6.91
N GLY A 880 42.72 18.86 6.84
CA GLY A 880 42.43 19.57 5.59
C GLY A 880 43.52 19.40 4.55
N VAL A 881 44.79 19.54 4.95
CA VAL A 881 45.94 19.30 4.05
C VAL A 881 46.00 17.84 3.61
N LEU A 882 45.77 16.88 4.50
CA LEU A 882 45.75 15.45 4.15
C LEU A 882 44.64 15.13 3.14
N ILE A 883 43.44 15.69 3.32
CA ILE A 883 42.33 15.56 2.35
C ILE A 883 42.70 16.20 1.02
N LEU A 884 43.27 17.42 1.03
CA LEU A 884 43.72 18.08 -0.19
C LEU A 884 44.85 17.32 -0.88
N ALA A 885 45.72 16.65 -0.13
CA ALA A 885 46.78 15.79 -0.65
C ALA A 885 46.25 14.51 -1.32
N LEU A 886 45.01 14.08 -1.02
CA LEU A 886 44.35 13.00 -1.74
C LEU A 886 44.03 13.38 -3.20
N ILE A 887 43.89 14.68 -3.52
CA ILE A 887 43.59 15.16 -4.88
C ILE A 887 44.74 14.88 -5.87
N PRO A 888 46.00 15.29 -5.63
CA PRO A 888 47.10 14.89 -6.52
C PRO A 888 47.39 13.39 -6.45
N LEU A 889 47.24 12.76 -5.28
CA LEU A 889 47.41 11.30 -5.11
C LEU A 889 46.38 10.51 -5.94
N SER A 890 45.21 11.11 -6.22
CA SER A 890 44.17 10.51 -7.06
C SER A 890 44.61 10.20 -8.49
N ARG A 891 45.60 10.93 -9.01
CA ARG A 891 46.16 10.69 -10.34
C ARG A 891 46.97 9.40 -10.43
N PHE A 892 47.43 8.88 -9.29
CA PHE A 892 48.28 7.69 -9.20
C PHE A 892 47.53 6.48 -8.61
N VAL A 893 46.35 6.71 -8.03
CA VAL A 893 45.51 5.68 -7.43
C VAL A 893 44.16 5.67 -8.18
N PRO A 894 43.95 4.72 -9.12
CA PRO A 894 42.77 4.67 -10.00
C PRO A 894 41.41 4.74 -9.29
N ARG A 895 41.33 4.33 -8.01
CA ARG A 895 40.12 4.47 -7.19
C ARG A 895 39.89 5.85 -6.58
N LEU A 896 40.95 6.56 -6.18
CA LEU A 896 40.81 7.95 -5.73
C LEU A 896 40.34 8.81 -6.91
N GLN A 897 40.73 8.46 -8.13
CA GLN A 897 40.20 9.03 -9.36
C GLN A 897 38.68 8.79 -9.46
N GLY A 898 38.19 7.55 -9.34
CA GLY A 898 36.74 7.26 -9.39
C GLY A 898 35.91 7.85 -8.23
N ALA A 899 36.49 8.03 -7.04
CA ALA A 899 35.82 8.68 -5.91
C ALA A 899 35.72 10.22 -6.06
N LEU A 900 36.63 10.82 -6.85
CA LEU A 900 36.67 12.27 -7.14
C LEU A 900 36.13 12.62 -8.53
N ASP A 901 35.91 11.63 -9.39
CA ASP A 901 35.32 11.79 -10.72
C ASP A 901 33.79 11.88 -10.60
N LEU A 902 33.29 13.11 -10.65
CA LEU A 902 31.85 13.42 -10.61
C LEU A 902 31.09 12.90 -11.85
N SER A 903 31.79 12.40 -12.87
CA SER A 903 31.21 12.02 -14.17
C SER A 903 31.11 10.52 -14.44
N ARG A 904 31.77 9.64 -13.67
CA ARG A 904 31.80 8.19 -13.94
C ARG A 904 31.76 7.33 -12.66
N SER A 905 30.76 6.43 -12.60
CA SER A 905 30.47 5.36 -11.62
C SER A 905 29.65 5.75 -10.37
N SER A 906 30.18 5.93 -9.16
CA SER A 906 29.32 5.94 -7.94
C SER A 906 28.67 7.28 -7.55
N SER A 907 29.30 8.42 -7.86
CA SER A 907 28.80 9.75 -7.46
C SER A 907 27.65 10.24 -8.34
N PHE A 908 27.67 9.86 -9.63
CA PHE A 908 26.60 10.15 -10.58
C PHE A 908 25.30 9.40 -10.21
N VAL A 909 25.40 8.10 -9.87
CA VAL A 909 24.24 7.30 -9.41
C VAL A 909 23.62 7.90 -8.15
N ARG A 910 24.42 8.47 -7.23
CA ARG A 910 23.90 9.14 -6.02
C ARG A 910 23.07 10.38 -6.32
N VAL A 911 23.47 11.20 -7.30
CA VAL A 911 22.69 12.39 -7.70
C VAL A 911 21.34 11.97 -8.28
N GLN A 912 21.33 10.92 -9.12
CA GLN A 912 20.09 10.38 -9.67
C GLN A 912 19.22 9.75 -8.56
N LEU A 913 19.83 9.05 -7.61
CA LEU A 913 19.14 8.49 -6.45
C LEU A 913 18.52 9.57 -5.56
N TRP A 914 19.23 10.67 -5.31
CA TRP A 914 18.69 11.81 -4.56
C TRP A 914 17.56 12.49 -5.31
N THR A 915 17.67 12.62 -6.63
CA THR A 915 16.58 13.13 -7.48
C THR A 915 15.35 12.23 -7.39
N SER A 916 15.55 10.90 -7.42
CA SER A 916 14.51 9.89 -7.25
C SER A 916 13.85 9.99 -5.86
N ALA A 917 14.65 10.14 -4.81
CA ALA A 917 14.18 10.35 -3.44
C ALA A 917 13.40 11.65 -3.27
N LEU A 918 13.83 12.74 -3.93
CA LEU A 918 13.11 14.01 -3.93
C LEU A 918 11.78 13.92 -4.69
N ASN A 919 11.72 13.18 -5.80
CA ASN A 919 10.47 12.91 -6.50
C ASN A 919 9.48 12.13 -5.61
N LEU A 920 9.96 11.13 -4.87
CA LEU A 920 9.15 10.44 -3.85
C LEU A 920 8.67 11.41 -2.76
N ILE A 921 9.54 12.26 -2.22
CA ILE A 921 9.17 13.24 -1.18
C ILE A 921 8.16 14.27 -1.72
N ARG A 922 8.25 14.66 -2.99
CA ARG A 922 7.27 15.58 -3.61
C ARG A 922 5.86 14.99 -3.64
N GLU A 923 5.75 13.69 -3.88
CA GLU A 923 4.46 12.98 -3.83
C GLU A 923 3.98 12.71 -2.39
N HIS A 924 4.92 12.52 -1.44
CA HIS A 924 4.61 12.21 -0.04
C HIS A 924 5.31 13.15 0.98
N PRO A 925 5.06 14.47 0.94
CA PRO A 925 5.85 15.44 1.71
C PRO A 925 5.61 15.35 3.23
N ILE A 926 4.39 14.98 3.65
CA ILE A 926 4.02 14.95 5.07
C ILE A 926 4.31 13.59 5.68
N THR A 927 3.83 12.52 5.06
CA THR A 927 3.87 11.15 5.60
C THR A 927 5.17 10.40 5.27
N GLY A 928 5.88 10.81 4.21
CA GLY A 928 6.87 9.95 3.58
C GLY A 928 6.24 8.70 2.97
N ALA A 929 7.08 7.76 2.52
CA ALA A 929 6.66 6.46 2.04
C ALA A 929 6.36 5.45 3.17
N GLY A 930 6.95 5.64 4.36
CA GLY A 930 6.86 4.69 5.47
C GLY A 930 8.08 3.77 5.60
N LEU A 931 8.08 2.96 6.65
CA LEU A 931 9.20 2.09 7.00
C LEU A 931 9.43 1.00 5.93
N ASP A 932 10.70 0.79 5.57
CA ASP A 932 11.21 -0.19 4.61
C ASP A 932 10.58 -0.12 3.20
N GLN A 933 10.04 1.04 2.78
CA GLN A 933 9.34 1.16 1.48
C GLN A 933 10.22 1.61 0.31
N PHE A 934 11.37 2.23 0.59
CA PHE A 934 12.18 2.89 -0.45
C PHE A 934 12.64 1.93 -1.55
N LEU A 935 13.08 0.71 -1.20
CA LEU A 935 13.52 -0.31 -2.17
C LEU A 935 12.46 -0.58 -3.25
N TYR A 936 11.23 -0.81 -2.81
CA TYR A 936 10.14 -1.22 -3.68
C TYR A 936 9.71 -0.06 -4.59
N LEU A 937 9.56 1.12 -4.01
CA LEU A 937 9.15 2.34 -4.73
C LEU A 937 10.23 2.86 -5.68
N TYR A 938 11.49 2.80 -5.26
CA TYR A 938 12.60 3.12 -6.15
C TYR A 938 12.54 2.19 -7.36
N ARG A 939 12.49 0.89 -7.13
CA ARG A 939 12.43 -0.14 -8.18
C ARG A 939 11.26 0.02 -9.15
N SER A 940 10.07 0.35 -8.66
CA SER A 940 8.84 0.32 -9.47
C SER A 940 8.26 1.67 -9.86
N ARG A 941 8.80 2.79 -9.37
CA ARG A 941 8.24 4.12 -9.65
C ARG A 941 9.29 5.19 -9.90
N TYR A 942 10.39 5.18 -9.16
CA TYR A 942 11.31 6.33 -9.14
C TYR A 942 12.70 6.09 -9.76
N ILE A 943 13.00 4.92 -10.32
CA ILE A 943 14.26 4.73 -11.08
C ILE A 943 14.24 5.58 -12.34
N LEU A 944 15.20 6.50 -12.42
CA LEU A 944 15.48 7.28 -13.63
C LEU A 944 16.13 6.41 -14.73
N PRO A 945 15.89 6.71 -16.02
CA PRO A 945 16.40 5.92 -17.14
C PRO A 945 17.92 5.74 -17.21
N GLU A 946 18.72 6.55 -16.53
CA GLU A 946 20.19 6.42 -16.49
C GLU A 946 20.66 5.64 -15.26
N ALA A 947 19.79 5.47 -14.25
CA ALA A 947 20.09 4.82 -12.98
C ALA A 947 19.62 3.35 -12.92
N TRP A 948 19.07 2.82 -14.02
CA TRP A 948 18.48 1.48 -14.06
C TRP A 948 19.44 0.32 -13.76
N GLN A 949 20.75 0.57 -13.81
CA GLN A 949 21.80 -0.42 -13.54
C GLN A 949 21.86 -0.84 -12.06
N GLU A 950 21.40 0.00 -11.13
CA GLU A 950 21.36 -0.30 -9.70
C GLU A 950 19.92 -0.30 -9.14
N PRO A 951 19.03 -1.22 -9.59
CA PRO A 951 17.61 -1.16 -9.25
C PRO A 951 17.27 -1.62 -7.82
N ASP A 952 18.26 -2.07 -7.06
CA ASP A 952 18.09 -2.78 -5.78
C ASP A 952 18.58 -1.97 -4.58
N LEU A 953 18.61 -0.63 -4.69
CA LEU A 953 18.99 0.28 -3.61
C LEU A 953 17.86 0.43 -2.59
N SER A 954 18.16 0.17 -1.32
CA SER A 954 17.17 0.16 -0.22
C SER A 954 17.08 1.45 0.59
N HIS A 955 17.95 2.43 0.32
CA HIS A 955 17.94 3.73 0.98
C HIS A 955 18.61 4.81 0.11
N PRO A 956 18.32 6.11 0.31
CA PRO A 956 18.79 7.18 -0.57
C PRO A 956 20.25 7.63 -0.34
N HIS A 957 21.03 6.92 0.48
CA HIS A 957 22.40 7.34 0.89
C HIS A 957 22.50 8.81 1.39
N ASN A 958 21.47 9.30 2.10
CA ASN A 958 21.46 10.62 2.73
C ASN A 958 20.55 10.62 3.96
N LEU A 959 21.10 10.96 5.12
CA LEU A 959 20.42 10.96 6.42
C LEU A 959 19.10 11.75 6.41
N ILE A 960 19.07 12.93 5.78
CA ILE A 960 17.88 13.78 5.77
C ILE A 960 16.80 13.15 4.90
N LEU A 961 17.17 12.73 3.69
CA LEU A 961 16.23 12.08 2.77
C LEU A 961 15.69 10.77 3.36
N ASP A 962 16.54 9.98 4.02
CA ASP A 962 16.16 8.69 4.60
C ASP A 962 15.16 8.86 5.75
N PHE A 963 15.39 9.81 6.68
CA PHE A 963 14.41 10.13 7.72
C PHE A 963 13.10 10.68 7.17
N TRP A 964 13.16 11.53 6.14
CA TRP A 964 11.96 12.11 5.53
C TRP A 964 11.14 11.04 4.79
N ILE A 965 11.80 10.18 4.01
CA ILE A 965 11.14 9.09 3.30
C ILE A 965 10.47 8.11 4.28
N ARG A 966 11.16 7.72 5.35
CA ARG A 966 10.64 6.68 6.26
C ARG A 966 9.59 7.17 7.24
N LEU A 967 9.73 8.40 7.74
CA LEU A 967 8.93 8.93 8.86
C LEU A 967 8.24 10.26 8.55
N GLY A 968 8.33 10.73 7.31
CA GLY A 968 7.74 11.99 6.88
C GLY A 968 8.44 13.22 7.45
N ILE A 969 7.80 14.39 7.32
CA ILE A 969 8.31 15.65 7.89
C ILE A 969 8.43 15.56 9.42
N GLY A 970 7.57 14.77 10.06
CA GLY A 970 7.66 14.46 11.48
C GLY A 970 8.98 13.80 11.87
N GLY A 971 9.54 12.96 10.99
CA GLY A 971 10.86 12.35 11.17
C GLY A 971 11.98 13.37 11.26
N LEU A 972 11.94 14.42 10.42
CA LEU A 972 12.90 15.52 10.47
C LEU A 972 12.77 16.35 11.74
N ILE A 973 11.54 16.56 12.23
CA ILE A 973 11.27 17.23 13.50
C ILE A 973 11.84 16.39 14.66
N ALA A 974 11.63 15.07 14.64
CA ALA A 974 12.19 14.14 15.64
C ALA A 974 13.72 14.16 15.63
N LEU A 975 14.34 14.06 14.44
CA LEU A 975 15.79 14.15 14.27
C LEU A 975 16.33 15.48 14.79
N GLY A 976 15.70 16.61 14.44
CA GLY A 976 16.06 17.94 14.92
C GLY A 976 15.96 18.07 16.44
N ALA A 977 14.90 17.54 17.05
CA ALA A 977 14.71 17.54 18.51
C ALA A 977 15.79 16.71 19.22
N ILE A 978 16.15 15.54 18.68
CA ILE A 978 17.22 14.70 19.20
C ILE A 978 18.56 15.41 19.09
N GLN A 979 18.89 15.99 17.92
CA GLN A 979 20.15 16.70 17.71
C GLN A 979 20.27 17.90 18.66
N TRP A 980 19.24 18.75 18.72
CA TRP A 980 19.23 19.89 19.64
C TRP A 980 19.37 19.46 21.10
N GLY A 981 18.61 18.45 21.52
CA GLY A 981 18.65 17.91 22.87
C GLY A 981 20.02 17.32 23.23
N PHE A 982 20.61 16.56 22.32
CA PHE A 982 21.93 15.95 22.46
C PHE A 982 23.01 17.01 22.64
N TRP A 983 23.14 17.95 21.69
CA TRP A 983 24.19 18.96 21.75
C TRP A 983 24.02 19.88 22.95
N ARG A 984 22.78 20.28 23.29
CA ARG A 984 22.50 21.06 24.49
C ARG A 984 22.85 20.30 25.77
N GLY A 985 22.56 19.01 25.84
CA GLY A 985 22.90 18.14 26.99
C GLY A 985 24.41 17.97 27.14
N ALA A 986 25.09 17.61 26.05
CA ALA A 986 26.53 17.42 26.00
C ALA A 986 27.30 18.71 26.34
N LEU A 987 26.93 19.85 25.75
CA LEU A 987 27.57 21.15 26.03
C LEU A 987 27.30 21.68 27.43
N ARG A 988 26.15 21.38 28.04
CA ARG A 988 25.90 21.68 29.46
C ARG A 988 26.74 20.81 30.39
N GLY A 989 26.95 19.55 30.02
CA GLY A 989 27.89 18.66 30.68
C GLY A 989 29.36 19.01 30.43
N TRP A 990 29.63 19.83 29.41
CA TRP A 990 30.95 20.26 28.99
C TRP A 990 31.52 21.34 29.93
N ARG A 991 32.05 20.85 31.05
CA ARG A 991 33.04 21.40 32.00
C ARG A 991 33.02 20.51 33.25
N PRO A 992 33.13 19.17 33.11
CA PRO A 992 33.02 18.31 34.27
C PRO A 992 34.27 18.47 35.15
N PRO A 993 34.15 18.41 36.49
CA PRO A 993 35.31 18.34 37.38
C PRO A 993 36.12 17.03 37.23
N ASP A 994 35.61 16.04 36.49
CA ASP A 994 36.22 14.72 36.29
C ASP A 994 36.68 14.53 34.83
N ALA A 995 37.95 14.14 34.67
CA ALA A 995 38.60 13.89 33.39
C ALA A 995 38.02 12.68 32.65
N LEU A 996 37.51 11.67 33.37
CA LEU A 996 36.86 10.52 32.75
C LEU A 996 35.52 10.91 32.13
N GLN A 997 34.71 11.70 32.86
CA GLN A 997 33.47 12.26 32.33
C GLN A 997 33.72 13.14 31.08
N ALA A 998 34.80 13.93 31.06
CA ALA A 998 35.19 14.73 29.89
C ALA A 998 35.52 13.83 28.68
N ALA A 999 36.28 12.75 28.88
CA ALA A 999 36.63 11.81 27.82
C ALA A 999 35.39 11.18 27.17
N LEU A 1000 34.43 10.72 27.99
CA LEU A 1000 33.22 10.08 27.51
C LEU A 1000 32.32 11.04 26.71
N LEU A 1001 32.15 12.28 27.20
CA LEU A 1001 31.37 13.30 26.51
C LEU A 1001 32.04 13.77 25.20
N ALA A 1002 33.37 13.94 25.20
CA ALA A 1002 34.10 14.28 23.98
C ALA A 1002 34.01 13.16 22.93
N GLY A 1003 34.12 11.90 23.36
CA GLY A 1003 33.92 10.73 22.50
C GLY A 1003 32.51 10.67 21.90
N ALA A 1004 31.47 10.92 22.72
CA ALA A 1004 30.08 10.96 22.25
C ALA A 1004 29.83 12.10 21.24
N MET A 1005 30.37 13.30 21.50
CA MET A 1005 30.27 14.43 20.58
C MET A 1005 31.00 14.16 19.26
N GLY A 1006 32.18 13.53 19.29
CA GLY A 1006 32.90 13.10 18.09
C GLY A 1006 32.17 12.00 17.31
N SER A 1007 31.59 11.00 18.01
CA SER A 1007 30.74 9.96 17.41
C SER A 1007 29.52 10.57 16.70
N MET A 1008 28.85 11.53 17.34
CA MET A 1008 27.72 12.25 16.75
C MET A 1008 28.13 13.09 15.53
N ALA A 1009 29.29 13.74 15.57
CA ALA A 1009 29.81 14.48 14.42
C ALA A 1009 30.11 13.56 13.22
N ASN A 1010 30.67 12.35 13.47
CA ASN A 1010 30.83 11.34 12.43
C ASN A 1010 29.46 10.85 11.90
N PHE A 1011 28.48 10.60 12.77
CA PHE A 1011 27.10 10.24 12.38
C PHE A 1011 26.49 11.26 11.40
N LEU A 1012 26.65 12.56 11.70
CA LEU A 1012 26.13 13.63 10.83
C LEU A 1012 26.91 13.72 9.52
N ALA A 1013 28.25 13.76 9.57
CA ALA A 1013 29.08 13.99 8.38
C ALA A 1013 29.08 12.80 7.40
N HIS A 1014 29.25 11.57 7.89
CA HIS A 1014 29.20 10.37 7.06
C HIS A 1014 27.76 10.13 6.54
N GLY A 1015 26.76 10.43 7.37
CA GLY A 1015 25.34 10.29 7.01
C GLY A 1015 24.88 11.20 5.88
N LEU A 1016 25.62 12.25 5.50
CA LEU A 1016 25.27 13.06 4.32
C LEU A 1016 25.44 12.30 2.99
N VAL A 1017 26.20 11.20 3.00
CA VAL A 1017 26.58 10.47 1.80
C VAL A 1017 26.38 8.95 1.92
N ASP A 1018 25.78 8.48 3.01
CA ASP A 1018 25.48 7.05 3.24
C ASP A 1018 24.37 6.85 4.29
N ASN A 1019 24.01 5.60 4.60
CA ASN A 1019 23.11 5.27 5.71
C ASN A 1019 23.71 5.74 7.03
N SER A 1020 22.88 6.20 7.98
CA SER A 1020 23.36 6.63 9.29
C SER A 1020 22.54 6.15 10.48
N TYR A 1021 21.29 5.70 10.31
CA TYR A 1021 20.48 5.24 11.44
C TYR A 1021 19.78 3.92 11.16
N PHE A 1022 19.20 3.75 9.98
CA PHE A 1022 18.36 2.61 9.64
C PHE A 1022 19.18 1.36 9.26
N VAL A 1023 20.08 0.97 10.18
CA VAL A 1023 20.80 -0.30 10.22
C VAL A 1023 20.93 -0.66 11.70
N THR A 1024 20.76 -1.94 12.05
CA THR A 1024 20.61 -2.40 13.45
C THR A 1024 21.75 -1.88 14.34
N ASP A 1025 23.00 -2.16 14.00
CA ASP A 1025 24.17 -1.73 14.77
C ASP A 1025 24.27 -0.20 14.90
N LEU A 1026 24.00 0.52 13.81
CA LEU A 1026 24.01 1.99 13.78
C LEU A 1026 22.93 2.59 14.70
N ALA A 1027 21.73 1.98 14.75
CA ALA A 1027 20.64 2.39 15.63
C ALA A 1027 21.01 2.20 17.11
N TYR A 1028 21.60 1.04 17.48
CA TYR A 1028 22.08 0.79 18.84
C TYR A 1028 23.19 1.76 19.25
N VAL A 1029 24.19 2.00 18.39
CA VAL A 1029 25.29 2.95 18.67
C VAL A 1029 24.77 4.39 18.76
N PHE A 1030 23.78 4.76 17.96
CA PHE A 1030 23.11 6.06 18.06
C PHE A 1030 22.39 6.21 19.40
N CYS A 1031 21.55 5.24 19.78
CA CYS A 1031 20.87 5.22 21.08
C CYS A 1031 21.85 5.26 22.26
N PHE A 1032 22.97 4.53 22.17
CA PHE A 1032 24.05 4.57 23.15
C PHE A 1032 24.68 5.97 23.26
N THR A 1033 25.08 6.55 22.12
CA THR A 1033 25.74 7.87 22.04
C THR A 1033 24.81 8.96 22.59
N VAL A 1034 23.53 8.91 22.22
CA VAL A 1034 22.53 9.89 22.66
C VAL A 1034 22.23 9.78 24.15
N ALA A 1035 22.10 8.55 24.70
CA ALA A 1035 21.89 8.35 26.13
C ALA A 1035 23.03 8.93 26.98
N LEU A 1036 24.27 8.87 26.48
CA LEU A 1036 25.48 9.37 27.16
C LEU A 1036 25.43 10.89 27.40
N SER A 1037 24.73 11.65 26.55
CA SER A 1037 24.55 13.11 26.73
C SER A 1037 23.82 13.50 28.02
N HIS A 1038 23.05 12.58 28.62
CA HIS A 1038 22.31 12.83 29.85
C HIS A 1038 23.18 12.76 31.11
N MET A 1039 24.42 12.23 31.02
CA MET A 1039 25.37 12.17 32.15
C MET A 1039 25.65 13.55 32.77
N GLY A 1040 25.64 14.62 31.96
CA GLY A 1040 25.94 15.98 32.43
C GLY A 1040 24.85 16.61 33.32
N SER A 1041 23.59 16.19 33.15
CA SER A 1041 22.43 16.80 33.82
C SER A 1041 22.16 16.31 35.25
N GLN A 1042 22.80 15.23 35.69
CA GLN A 1042 22.49 14.59 36.99
C GLN A 1042 23.04 15.35 38.22
N LYS A 1043 23.90 16.36 38.04
CA LYS A 1043 24.56 17.08 39.15
C LYS A 1043 23.70 18.16 39.84
N LEU A 1044 22.53 18.54 39.30
CA LEU A 1044 21.74 19.66 39.84
C LEU A 1044 20.88 19.33 41.06
N ASN A 1045 20.76 18.06 41.48
CA ASN A 1045 19.88 17.66 42.59
C ASN A 1045 20.59 17.22 43.89
N ILE A 1046 21.92 17.33 43.98
CA ILE A 1046 22.69 16.84 45.17
C ILE A 1046 23.00 17.98 46.17
N LYS A 1047 22.41 19.18 46.04
CA LYS A 1047 22.65 20.29 46.97
C LYS A 1047 21.49 20.64 47.92
N ALA A 1048 20.54 19.74 48.12
CA ALA A 1048 19.52 19.88 49.15
C ALA A 1048 19.08 18.51 49.70
N GLU A 1049 20.01 17.79 50.32
CA GLU A 1049 19.72 16.78 51.36
C GLU A 1049 20.78 16.87 52.45
#